data_AF-A0A4R3I6U8-F1
#
_entry.id   AF-A0A4R3I6U8-F1
#
_cell.length_a   1.000
_cell.length_b   1.000
_cell.length_c   1.000
_cell.angle_alpha   90.00
_cell.angle_beta   90.00
_cell.angle_gamma   90.00
#
_symmetry.space_group_name_H-M   'P 1'
#
loop_
_entity.id
_entity.type
_entity.pdbx_description
1 polymer ?
#
loop_
_entity_poly.entity_id
_entity_poly.type
_entity_poly.pdbx_seq_one_letter_code
_entity_poly.pdbx_strand_id
1 'polypeptide(L)'
;MQLNKIGLSAVIAIALAFAGCSSGGSDGDDSTTYSASGAVAKGIIIGGQVTARELVDGDWVERGSAITDESGAYTLDMENYQGGIVVLSVASLPTTEMIDDDPSSSTFGQSIAADPNLEMDSVIGSVGSGTVSNVPITPYTHMAAAIVGKTLEAGSPVTDDVVDNANSEVSVLVGFDVINTAVVDVTNADAMANASAFEQQAAMLCAAVTMMVDESTSLADVVDLLADSFEDGIFSSTDGILISDLTDAWSAIASNTAFDDLVDDTVILQIENKTAAINTAVAASGDGSYNPEPSGNAGDPDIVIAKAVMSDMRSLVNNMLETDYDTPLDLVADEAGDVVDLFDRDMAAIAEFTELGIQTMLEELSLSNDVYLEELELNSTTAVQVEVYDELVYLGDLTLSVTDPVAGAQIVLSGTLTGSGEDAASVVYNDLTLSTNVPLEDFLNLMTDQTTYSLEVSGSVSSADSSIGMTDGTVTVVAEEPVSEGVEPSFSSISLSDMTLVLDSDGGTFTGTAGFSFVAVDEASVSAPLYGDIAFLTLSSVDLSGDFALDSGAEFAASVSLDLSNSDTFDIAAFLNQHNVVYVWMYDVLSQTEIDNLVATGLLANDYWELDYGHYWNSTFAWTYDDVNGWLEADGSYASFAAVVDPEAALAEAMTSTSEYDVWWIDLWASSTGESELEAEIELGSLDETENSFLQLEFTLSTALTGISGMPNIEVTATVVRSALNAGSAVVQLNWDDDLYVMTLAVDDFDNEIASLTITNPDNASLILTNIDDDESMDELTGELLVGDSKIADIETLDNGLVKITYIDETIEIF
;
A
#
# COMPACT_ATOMS: atom_id res chain seq x y z
N MET A 1 -16.21 -4.71 -10.15
CA MET A 1 -16.22 -6.06 -10.75
C MET A 1 -15.94 -6.10 -12.27
N GLN A 2 -15.70 -4.96 -12.95
CA GLN A 2 -15.28 -4.91 -14.36
C GLN A 2 -13.74 -4.84 -14.56
N LEU A 3 -12.98 -4.39 -13.55
CA LEU A 3 -11.51 -4.40 -13.54
C LEU A 3 -10.89 -5.80 -13.73
N ASN A 4 -11.51 -6.85 -13.17
CA ASN A 4 -11.01 -8.23 -13.28
C ASN A 4 -10.92 -8.77 -14.72
N LYS A 5 -11.55 -8.10 -15.68
CA LYS A 5 -11.51 -8.52 -17.08
C LYS A 5 -10.52 -7.71 -17.88
N ILE A 6 -10.42 -6.39 -17.69
CA ILE A 6 -9.68 -5.50 -18.61
C ILE A 6 -8.17 -5.67 -18.50
N GLY A 7 -7.59 -5.72 -17.29
CA GLY A 7 -6.13 -5.83 -17.12
C GLY A 7 -5.55 -7.14 -17.64
N LEU A 8 -6.19 -8.28 -17.31
CA LEU A 8 -5.77 -9.60 -17.76
C LEU A 8 -6.13 -9.85 -19.23
N SER A 9 -7.26 -9.31 -19.73
CA SER A 9 -7.64 -9.44 -21.14
C SER A 9 -6.86 -8.52 -22.07
N ALA A 10 -6.33 -7.37 -21.64
CA ALA A 10 -5.43 -6.54 -22.44
C ALA A 10 -4.07 -7.25 -22.65
N VAL A 11 -3.53 -7.88 -21.61
CA VAL A 11 -2.33 -8.74 -21.68
C VAL A 11 -2.59 -9.96 -22.59
N ILE A 12 -3.80 -10.53 -22.59
CA ILE A 12 -4.22 -11.65 -23.45
C ILE A 12 -4.69 -11.21 -24.87
N ALA A 13 -5.07 -9.96 -25.10
CA ALA A 13 -5.51 -9.45 -26.41
C ALA A 13 -4.31 -9.11 -27.31
N ILE A 14 -3.21 -8.63 -26.70
CA ILE A 14 -1.89 -8.48 -27.34
C ILE A 14 -1.34 -9.84 -27.78
N ALA A 15 -1.83 -10.93 -27.17
CA ALA A 15 -1.26 -12.25 -27.23
C ALA A 15 -1.56 -13.05 -28.52
N LEU A 16 -2.46 -12.60 -29.39
CA LEU A 16 -2.90 -13.38 -30.56
C LEU A 16 -2.12 -13.09 -31.86
N ALA A 17 -1.16 -12.18 -31.85
CA ALA A 17 -0.60 -11.68 -33.10
C ALA A 17 0.87 -12.09 -33.35
N PHE A 18 1.66 -12.51 -32.36
CA PHE A 18 3.12 -12.36 -32.49
C PHE A 18 3.96 -13.63 -32.81
N ALA A 19 4.27 -13.93 -34.10
CA ALA A 19 5.30 -14.95 -34.47
C ALA A 19 5.99 -14.77 -35.86
N GLY A 20 7.31 -14.45 -35.92
CA GLY A 20 8.16 -14.58 -37.13
C GLY A 20 9.54 -13.87 -37.11
N CYS A 21 10.59 -14.45 -37.73
CA CYS A 21 12.04 -14.17 -37.49
C CYS A 21 12.91 -13.72 -38.73
N SER A 22 13.95 -12.88 -38.47
CA SER A 22 15.38 -12.90 -38.94
C SER A 22 16.03 -11.82 -39.87
N SER A 23 16.97 -11.03 -39.28
CA SER A 23 18.40 -10.63 -39.58
C SER A 23 18.92 -9.75 -40.77
N GLY A 24 19.76 -8.71 -40.45
CA GLY A 24 21.20 -8.60 -40.87
C GLY A 24 21.86 -7.25 -41.38
N GLY A 25 22.74 -6.57 -40.58
CA GLY A 25 24.18 -6.29 -40.88
C GLY A 25 24.80 -4.89 -41.26
N SER A 26 25.64 -4.33 -40.33
CA SER A 26 27.04 -3.74 -40.43
C SER A 26 27.40 -2.29 -40.89
N ASP A 27 27.88 -1.52 -39.89
CA ASP A 27 29.07 -0.66 -39.66
C ASP A 27 29.71 0.33 -40.68
N GLY A 28 30.14 1.47 -40.12
CA GLY A 28 31.25 2.29 -40.61
C GLY A 28 31.60 3.48 -39.72
N ASP A 29 32.72 3.39 -38.99
CA ASP A 29 33.31 4.39 -38.08
C ASP A 29 34.31 5.34 -38.79
N ASP A 30 34.50 6.56 -38.26
CA ASP A 30 35.58 7.49 -38.63
C ASP A 30 35.98 8.42 -37.46
N SER A 31 37.29 8.59 -37.26
CA SER A 31 37.96 9.00 -36.01
C SER A 31 37.55 10.34 -35.37
N THR A 32 37.44 10.34 -34.04
CA THR A 32 36.85 11.41 -33.21
C THR A 32 37.74 11.85 -32.02
N THR A 33 37.57 13.09 -31.58
CA THR A 33 38.00 13.61 -30.27
C THR A 33 37.09 13.04 -29.18
N TYR A 34 37.62 12.58 -28.03
CA TYR A 34 36.84 11.95 -26.95
C TYR A 34 36.42 12.95 -25.85
N SER A 35 35.13 13.02 -25.52
CA SER A 35 34.57 13.85 -24.45
C SER A 35 33.48 13.11 -23.66
N ALA A 36 33.30 13.44 -22.39
CA ALA A 36 32.23 12.94 -21.53
C ALA A 36 31.40 14.11 -20.97
N SER A 37 30.09 13.91 -20.84
CA SER A 37 29.16 14.90 -20.27
C SER A 37 27.99 14.22 -19.57
N GLY A 38 27.42 14.90 -18.59
CA GLY A 38 26.29 14.44 -17.79
C GLY A 38 26.01 15.39 -16.63
N ALA A 39 25.34 14.91 -15.59
CA ALA A 39 25.03 15.69 -14.39
C ALA A 39 25.42 14.93 -13.11
N VAL A 40 25.66 15.67 -12.02
CA VAL A 40 25.95 15.09 -10.71
C VAL A 40 24.79 15.38 -9.76
N ALA A 41 24.20 14.33 -9.21
CA ALA A 41 23.01 14.44 -8.37
C ALA A 41 23.05 13.45 -7.19
N LYS A 42 23.10 14.03 -5.99
CA LYS A 42 22.52 13.44 -4.77
C LYS A 42 21.27 14.27 -4.47
N GLY A 43 21.50 15.53 -4.12
CA GLY A 43 20.81 16.67 -4.73
C GLY A 43 21.73 17.31 -5.79
N ILE A 44 21.24 18.27 -6.58
CA ILE A 44 22.04 18.88 -7.66
C ILE A 44 23.35 19.48 -7.11
N ILE A 45 24.50 18.95 -7.51
CA ILE A 45 25.81 19.36 -6.99
C ILE A 45 26.37 20.53 -7.82
N ILE A 46 26.48 21.70 -7.21
CA ILE A 46 26.92 22.95 -7.85
C ILE A 46 28.38 23.22 -7.50
N GLY A 47 29.23 23.35 -8.52
CA GLY A 47 30.65 23.65 -8.33
C GLY A 47 31.51 22.50 -7.81
N GLY A 48 31.06 21.25 -7.96
CA GLY A 48 31.84 20.03 -7.66
C GLY A 48 32.89 19.76 -8.73
N GLN A 49 34.00 19.10 -8.38
CA GLN A 49 35.06 18.75 -9.33
C GLN A 49 34.86 17.33 -9.87
N VAL A 50 34.54 17.23 -11.17
CA VAL A 50 34.44 15.95 -11.88
C VAL A 50 35.78 15.63 -12.54
N THR A 51 36.27 14.41 -12.36
CA THR A 51 37.55 13.93 -12.91
C THR A 51 37.35 12.61 -13.64
N ALA A 52 37.76 12.54 -14.90
CA ALA A 52 37.78 11.30 -15.68
C ALA A 52 39.13 10.59 -15.53
N ARG A 53 39.10 9.29 -15.21
CA ARG A 53 40.28 8.42 -15.16
C ARG A 53 40.05 7.17 -16.01
N GLU A 54 41.03 6.83 -16.84
CA GLU A 54 41.02 5.62 -17.65
C GLU A 54 41.79 4.50 -16.95
N LEU A 55 41.24 3.28 -16.95
CA LEU A 55 41.94 2.09 -16.47
C LEU A 55 43.02 1.67 -17.48
N VAL A 56 44.29 1.81 -17.09
CA VAL A 56 45.45 1.45 -17.92
C VAL A 56 46.37 0.54 -17.13
N ASP A 57 46.59 -0.68 -17.63
CA ASP A 57 47.46 -1.69 -17.01
C ASP A 57 47.11 -1.98 -15.53
N GLY A 58 45.83 -1.84 -15.16
CA GLY A 58 45.33 -2.05 -13.80
C GLY A 58 45.40 -0.83 -12.87
N ASP A 59 45.86 0.32 -13.36
CA ASP A 59 45.91 1.58 -12.63
C ASP A 59 44.97 2.63 -13.25
N TRP A 60 44.28 3.41 -12.42
CA TRP A 60 43.47 4.55 -12.87
C TRP A 60 44.35 5.76 -13.25
N VAL A 61 44.27 6.21 -14.50
CA VAL A 61 45.06 7.32 -15.03
C VAL A 61 44.17 8.48 -15.44
N GLU A 62 44.36 9.66 -14.84
CA GLU A 62 43.61 10.88 -15.16
C GLU A 62 43.69 11.26 -16.65
N ARG A 63 42.53 11.65 -17.20
CA ARG A 63 42.33 12.04 -18.61
C ARG A 63 41.72 13.43 -18.76
N GLY A 64 40.98 13.93 -17.79
CA GLY A 64 40.37 15.25 -17.84
C GLY A 64 39.63 15.60 -16.57
N SER A 65 39.27 16.88 -16.41
CA SER A 65 38.41 17.34 -15.33
C SER A 65 37.56 18.53 -15.74
N ALA A 66 36.42 18.70 -15.06
CA ALA A 66 35.50 19.82 -15.19
C ALA A 66 34.93 20.22 -13.82
N ILE A 67 34.25 21.37 -13.78
CA ILE A 67 33.48 21.82 -12.62
C ILE A 67 32.01 21.81 -13.02
N THR A 68 31.14 21.29 -12.15
CA THR A 68 29.69 21.30 -12.40
C THR A 68 29.12 22.72 -12.39
N ASP A 69 28.10 22.97 -13.22
CA ASP A 69 27.40 24.25 -13.28
C ASP A 69 26.20 24.34 -12.31
N GLU A 70 25.36 25.36 -12.47
CA GLU A 70 24.18 25.60 -11.61
C GLU A 70 23.10 24.52 -11.76
N SER A 71 23.15 23.72 -12.82
CA SER A 71 22.28 22.55 -13.03
C SER A 71 22.98 21.23 -12.66
N GLY A 72 24.16 21.29 -12.06
CA GLY A 72 24.98 20.11 -11.77
C GLY A 72 25.63 19.49 -13.00
N ALA A 73 25.47 20.10 -14.18
CA ALA A 73 25.95 19.54 -15.43
C ALA A 73 27.47 19.75 -15.59
N TYR A 74 28.14 18.79 -16.23
CA TYR A 74 29.55 18.86 -16.58
C TYR A 74 29.79 18.47 -18.04
N THR A 75 30.90 18.95 -18.59
CA THR A 75 31.43 18.49 -19.88
C THR A 75 32.95 18.58 -19.81
N LEU A 76 33.64 17.47 -20.10
CA LEU A 76 35.09 17.38 -20.09
C LEU A 76 35.63 16.68 -21.34
N ASP A 77 36.81 17.11 -21.79
CA ASP A 77 37.58 16.43 -22.83
C ASP A 77 38.50 15.39 -22.18
N MET A 78 38.60 14.19 -22.78
CA MET A 78 39.48 13.12 -22.32
C MET A 78 40.79 13.13 -23.12
N GLU A 79 41.83 13.75 -22.55
CA GLU A 79 43.14 13.88 -23.17
C GLU A 79 43.94 12.57 -23.14
N ASN A 80 44.48 12.16 -24.29
CA ASN A 80 45.29 10.94 -24.44
C ASN A 80 44.57 9.65 -24.03
N TYR A 81 43.24 9.62 -24.17
CA TYR A 81 42.44 8.44 -23.99
C TYR A 81 42.86 7.33 -24.98
N GLN A 82 43.02 6.10 -24.49
CA GLN A 82 43.52 4.95 -25.24
C GLN A 82 42.44 3.89 -25.53
N GLY A 83 41.18 4.17 -25.19
CA GLY A 83 40.07 3.25 -25.40
C GLY A 83 39.87 2.25 -24.26
N GLY A 84 40.33 2.55 -23.04
CA GLY A 84 40.07 1.75 -21.84
C GLY A 84 38.82 2.19 -21.08
N ILE A 85 38.40 1.41 -20.10
CA ILE A 85 37.26 1.73 -19.22
C ILE A 85 37.52 3.04 -18.48
N VAL A 86 36.48 3.84 -18.25
CA VAL A 86 36.57 5.15 -17.62
C VAL A 86 35.75 5.19 -16.33
N VAL A 87 36.34 5.72 -15.27
CA VAL A 87 35.60 6.16 -14.07
C VAL A 87 35.55 7.68 -14.04
N LEU A 88 34.36 8.21 -13.78
CA LEU A 88 34.07 9.63 -13.59
C LEU A 88 33.81 9.84 -12.10
N SER A 89 34.72 10.52 -11.43
CA SER A 89 34.63 10.79 -9.99
C SER A 89 34.26 12.24 -9.74
N VAL A 90 33.26 12.51 -8.92
CA VAL A 90 33.02 13.84 -8.35
C VAL A 90 33.62 13.92 -6.95
N ALA A 91 34.24 15.06 -6.64
CA ALA A 91 34.64 15.40 -5.27
C ALA A 91 34.18 16.81 -4.90
N SER A 92 33.69 16.96 -3.67
CA SER A 92 33.34 18.25 -3.08
C SER A 92 34.56 19.16 -2.89
N LEU A 93 34.45 20.41 -3.32
CA LEU A 93 35.37 21.50 -3.03
C LEU A 93 34.83 22.35 -1.86
N PRO A 94 35.66 23.18 -1.20
CA PRO A 94 35.20 24.07 -0.13
C PRO A 94 34.14 25.11 -0.53
N THR A 95 33.85 25.23 -1.83
CA THR A 95 32.83 26.12 -2.41
C THR A 95 31.70 25.34 -3.08
N THR A 96 31.70 24.02 -2.98
CA THR A 96 30.66 23.18 -3.55
C THR A 96 29.39 23.33 -2.71
N GLU A 97 28.30 23.57 -3.41
CA GLU A 97 26.96 23.63 -2.84
C GLU A 97 26.15 22.43 -3.39
N MET A 98 25.08 22.06 -2.70
CA MET A 98 24.07 21.14 -3.21
C MET A 98 22.68 21.76 -3.02
N ILE A 99 21.75 21.45 -3.92
CA ILE A 99 20.33 21.69 -3.65
C ILE A 99 19.86 20.66 -2.63
N ASP A 100 19.27 21.12 -1.54
CA ASP A 100 18.74 20.28 -0.47
C ASP A 100 17.48 19.53 -0.94
N ASP A 101 17.63 18.23 -1.11
CA ASP A 101 16.63 17.27 -1.60
C ASP A 101 15.95 16.50 -0.46
N ASP A 102 16.22 16.83 0.80
CA ASP A 102 15.54 16.24 1.97
C ASP A 102 14.19 16.95 2.23
N PRO A 103 13.04 16.32 1.95
CA PRO A 103 11.71 16.92 2.18
C PRO A 103 11.40 17.16 3.66
N SER A 104 12.10 16.53 4.59
CA SER A 104 11.95 16.78 6.03
C SER A 104 12.72 18.04 6.49
N SER A 105 13.65 18.52 5.66
CA SER A 105 14.51 19.66 5.96
C SER A 105 13.81 21.00 5.78
N SER A 106 14.05 21.92 6.72
CA SER A 106 13.61 23.31 6.59
C SER A 106 14.28 24.08 5.44
N THR A 107 15.32 23.50 4.83
CA THR A 107 16.03 24.06 3.67
C THR A 107 15.73 23.36 2.36
N PHE A 108 14.73 22.46 2.30
CA PHE A 108 14.28 21.79 1.08
C PHE A 108 14.16 22.77 -0.11
N GLY A 109 14.78 22.41 -1.23
CA GLY A 109 14.89 23.21 -2.46
C GLY A 109 15.84 24.41 -2.40
N GLN A 110 16.63 24.57 -1.32
CA GLN A 110 17.62 25.65 -1.20
C GLN A 110 19.03 25.14 -1.43
N SER A 111 19.90 26.02 -1.93
CA SER A 111 21.33 25.75 -2.03
C SER A 111 21.97 25.77 -0.63
N ILE A 112 22.57 24.64 -0.23
CA ILE A 112 23.30 24.44 1.02
C ILE A 112 24.75 24.04 0.73
N ALA A 113 25.65 24.16 1.72
CA ALA A 113 27.01 23.67 1.54
C ALA A 113 27.00 22.13 1.45
N ALA A 114 27.63 21.58 0.41
CA ALA A 114 27.77 20.14 0.27
C ALA A 114 28.71 19.58 1.35
N ASP A 115 28.54 18.29 1.70
CA ASP A 115 29.47 17.61 2.59
C ASP A 115 30.88 17.63 1.97
N PRO A 116 31.91 18.10 2.70
CA PRO A 116 33.27 18.20 2.16
C PRO A 116 33.92 16.85 1.83
N ASN A 117 33.37 15.74 2.34
CA ASN A 117 33.82 14.39 2.06
C ASN A 117 32.94 13.65 1.05
N LEU A 118 31.90 14.29 0.51
CA LEU A 118 31.07 13.66 -0.52
C LEU A 118 31.91 13.37 -1.77
N GLU A 119 32.05 12.09 -2.08
CA GLU A 119 32.61 11.57 -3.31
C GLU A 119 31.61 10.58 -3.91
N MET A 120 31.48 10.58 -5.23
CA MET A 120 30.66 9.62 -5.96
C MET A 120 31.35 9.29 -7.28
N ASP A 121 31.19 8.05 -7.72
CA ASP A 121 31.77 7.55 -8.95
C ASP A 121 30.68 7.11 -9.94
N SER A 122 31.02 7.11 -11.21
CA SER A 122 30.25 6.50 -12.29
C SER A 122 31.22 5.82 -13.25
N VAL A 123 30.92 4.59 -13.65
CA VAL A 123 31.82 3.78 -14.47
C VAL A 123 31.19 3.49 -15.84
N ILE A 124 31.95 3.74 -16.89
CA ILE A 124 31.54 3.51 -18.28
C ILE A 124 32.56 2.63 -19.00
N GLY A 125 32.04 1.80 -19.91
CA GLY A 125 32.86 0.94 -20.77
C GLY A 125 33.79 1.71 -21.70
N SER A 126 34.50 0.97 -22.54
CA SER A 126 35.39 1.54 -23.53
C SER A 126 34.62 2.43 -24.54
N VAL A 127 35.05 3.67 -24.68
CA VAL A 127 34.41 4.66 -25.54
C VAL A 127 34.90 4.46 -26.97
N GLY A 128 34.07 3.83 -27.80
CA GLY A 128 34.38 3.53 -29.20
C GLY A 128 34.34 4.74 -30.14
N SER A 129 33.53 5.77 -29.84
CA SER A 129 33.48 7.00 -30.64
C SER A 129 33.19 8.28 -29.83
N GLY A 130 33.69 9.38 -30.37
CA GLY A 130 33.79 10.78 -29.93
C GLY A 130 33.21 11.29 -28.62
N THR A 131 31.94 11.08 -28.34
CA THR A 131 31.32 11.76 -27.21
C THR A 131 30.40 10.79 -26.52
N VAL A 132 30.62 10.60 -25.22
CA VAL A 132 29.62 9.99 -24.33
C VAL A 132 28.87 11.14 -23.66
N SER A 133 27.55 11.12 -23.79
CA SER A 133 26.67 12.13 -23.22
C SER A 133 25.68 11.48 -22.29
N ASN A 134 25.19 12.28 -21.35
CA ASN A 134 24.22 11.87 -20.34
C ASN A 134 24.72 10.78 -19.38
N VAL A 135 25.99 10.88 -18.94
CA VAL A 135 26.52 9.97 -17.91
C VAL A 135 26.32 10.59 -16.53
N PRO A 136 25.30 10.18 -15.76
CA PRO A 136 25.05 10.74 -14.45
C PRO A 136 26.11 10.24 -13.45
N ILE A 137 26.33 11.02 -12.39
CA ILE A 137 27.12 10.63 -11.22
C ILE A 137 26.19 10.76 -10.00
N THR A 138 25.74 9.63 -9.49
CA THR A 138 24.70 9.49 -8.45
C THR A 138 25.12 8.43 -7.42
N PRO A 139 24.39 8.29 -6.30
CA PRO A 139 24.61 7.17 -5.38
C PRO A 139 24.52 5.80 -6.06
N TYR A 140 23.62 5.64 -7.03
CA TYR A 140 23.42 4.35 -7.72
C TYR A 140 24.50 4.05 -8.76
N THR A 141 25.00 5.05 -9.49
CA THR A 141 26.20 4.82 -10.33
C THR A 141 27.43 4.55 -9.48
N HIS A 142 27.45 5.07 -8.24
CA HIS A 142 28.54 4.82 -7.30
C HIS A 142 28.53 3.38 -6.79
N MET A 143 27.35 2.80 -6.54
CA MET A 143 27.20 1.37 -6.25
C MET A 143 27.76 0.51 -7.40
N ALA A 144 27.39 0.80 -8.65
CA ALA A 144 27.92 0.07 -9.82
C ALA A 144 29.45 0.22 -9.95
N ALA A 145 29.99 1.40 -9.65
CA ALA A 145 31.43 1.63 -9.63
C ALA A 145 32.14 0.84 -8.52
N ALA A 146 31.51 0.61 -7.37
CA ALA A 146 32.06 -0.19 -6.28
C ALA A 146 32.22 -1.67 -6.68
N ILE A 147 31.27 -2.26 -7.42
CA ILE A 147 31.37 -3.63 -7.96
C ILE A 147 32.59 -3.77 -8.88
N VAL A 148 32.81 -2.78 -9.76
CA VAL A 148 33.99 -2.75 -10.65
C VAL A 148 35.28 -2.56 -9.84
N GLY A 149 35.25 -1.69 -8.83
CA GLY A 149 36.35 -1.49 -7.88
C GLY A 149 36.74 -2.78 -7.18
N LYS A 150 35.76 -3.51 -6.65
CA LYS A 150 35.96 -4.80 -5.98
C LYS A 150 36.55 -5.86 -6.89
N THR A 151 36.06 -5.91 -8.14
CA THR A 151 36.61 -6.79 -9.18
C THR A 151 38.08 -6.50 -9.45
N LEU A 152 38.45 -5.21 -9.54
CA LEU A 152 39.83 -4.78 -9.71
C LEU A 152 40.70 -5.13 -8.49
N GLU A 153 40.21 -4.92 -7.26
CA GLU A 153 40.91 -5.26 -6.01
C GLU A 153 41.16 -6.76 -5.87
N ALA A 154 40.22 -7.59 -6.32
CA ALA A 154 40.37 -9.04 -6.39
C ALA A 154 41.43 -9.50 -7.41
N GLY A 155 41.91 -8.58 -8.27
CA GLY A 155 42.88 -8.85 -9.33
C GLY A 155 42.26 -9.53 -10.55
N SER A 156 40.94 -9.47 -10.68
CA SER A 156 40.20 -9.97 -11.84
C SER A 156 40.28 -8.95 -12.99
N PRO A 157 40.29 -9.40 -14.26
CA PRO A 157 40.22 -8.48 -15.40
C PRO A 157 38.90 -7.73 -15.39
N VAL A 158 38.96 -6.40 -15.51
CA VAL A 158 37.79 -5.54 -15.72
C VAL A 158 37.63 -5.34 -17.23
N THR A 159 36.51 -5.81 -17.78
CA THR A 159 36.12 -5.72 -19.21
C THR A 159 34.86 -4.89 -19.36
N ASP A 160 34.49 -4.53 -20.59
CA ASP A 160 33.23 -3.82 -20.85
C ASP A 160 32.04 -4.61 -20.33
N ASP A 161 31.99 -5.93 -20.57
CA ASP A 161 30.96 -6.82 -20.00
C ASP A 161 30.84 -6.73 -18.45
N VAL A 162 31.94 -6.50 -17.73
CA VAL A 162 31.90 -6.35 -16.26
C VAL A 162 31.27 -5.01 -15.87
N VAL A 163 31.54 -3.96 -16.63
CA VAL A 163 30.96 -2.63 -16.42
C VAL A 163 29.48 -2.63 -16.78
N ASP A 164 29.12 -3.24 -17.91
CA ASP A 164 27.75 -3.33 -18.38
C ASP A 164 26.90 -4.17 -17.39
N ASN A 165 27.43 -5.29 -16.91
CA ASN A 165 26.74 -6.09 -15.88
C ASN A 165 26.60 -5.33 -14.56
N ALA A 166 27.66 -4.66 -14.07
CA ALA A 166 27.58 -3.91 -12.81
C ALA A 166 26.55 -2.77 -12.87
N ASN A 167 26.49 -2.03 -14.00
CA ASN A 167 25.45 -1.02 -14.20
C ASN A 167 24.06 -1.67 -14.33
N SER A 168 23.96 -2.82 -14.99
CA SER A 168 22.69 -3.54 -15.16
C SER A 168 22.16 -4.11 -13.85
N GLU A 169 23.00 -4.69 -12.99
CA GLU A 169 22.63 -5.18 -11.64
C GLU A 169 21.98 -4.07 -10.82
N VAL A 170 22.59 -2.88 -10.78
CA VAL A 170 22.00 -1.73 -10.07
C VAL A 170 20.76 -1.20 -10.81
N SER A 171 20.71 -1.25 -12.14
CA SER A 171 19.52 -0.85 -12.90
C SER A 171 18.32 -1.76 -12.61
N VAL A 172 18.55 -3.07 -12.47
CA VAL A 172 17.54 -4.05 -12.06
C VAL A 172 17.13 -3.81 -10.60
N LEU A 173 18.04 -3.43 -9.72
CA LEU A 173 17.72 -3.03 -8.34
C LEU A 173 16.79 -1.81 -8.30
N VAL A 174 17.09 -0.74 -9.05
CA VAL A 174 16.36 0.54 -8.94
C VAL A 174 15.19 0.70 -9.92
N GLY A 175 15.11 -0.14 -10.96
CA GLY A 175 14.04 -0.13 -11.95
C GLY A 175 14.22 0.84 -13.12
N PHE A 176 15.40 1.44 -13.27
CA PHE A 176 15.75 2.33 -14.40
C PHE A 176 17.23 2.17 -14.77
N ASP A 177 17.61 2.52 -16.00
CA ASP A 177 19.00 2.49 -16.45
C ASP A 177 19.83 3.57 -15.74
N VAL A 178 20.66 3.16 -14.78
CA VAL A 178 21.41 4.10 -13.94
C VAL A 178 22.48 4.89 -14.69
N ILE A 179 22.97 4.41 -15.84
CA ILE A 179 24.09 5.03 -16.55
C ILE A 179 23.64 5.94 -17.70
N ASN A 180 22.41 5.80 -18.17
CA ASN A 180 21.85 6.63 -19.25
C ASN A 180 20.63 7.48 -18.83
N THR A 181 20.08 7.31 -17.63
CA THR A 181 18.96 8.13 -17.14
C THR A 181 19.47 9.42 -16.51
N ALA A 182 19.01 10.58 -16.99
CA ALA A 182 19.37 11.85 -16.38
C ALA A 182 18.68 12.00 -15.02
N VAL A 183 19.30 12.78 -14.11
CA VAL A 183 18.67 13.13 -12.83
C VAL A 183 18.34 14.61 -12.83
N VAL A 184 17.06 14.93 -12.64
CA VAL A 184 16.55 16.30 -12.52
C VAL A 184 16.49 16.74 -11.06
N ASP A 185 16.33 18.04 -10.84
CA ASP A 185 16.11 18.58 -9.51
C ASP A 185 14.69 18.25 -9.03
N VAL A 186 14.60 17.31 -8.07
CA VAL A 186 13.32 16.84 -7.51
C VAL A 186 12.50 17.98 -6.86
N THR A 187 13.16 19.08 -6.48
CA THR A 187 12.50 20.23 -5.83
C THR A 187 11.96 21.26 -6.84
N ASN A 188 12.25 21.05 -8.13
CA ASN A 188 11.88 21.96 -9.21
C ASN A 188 10.70 21.40 -10.01
N ALA A 189 9.50 21.90 -9.72
CA ALA A 189 8.26 21.50 -10.38
C ALA A 189 8.31 21.60 -11.93
N ASP A 190 8.96 22.65 -12.47
CA ASP A 190 9.08 22.79 -13.93
C ASP A 190 10.04 21.73 -14.51
N ALA A 191 11.08 21.32 -13.79
CA ALA A 191 11.99 20.27 -14.23
C ALA A 191 11.30 18.91 -14.18
N MET A 192 10.62 18.59 -13.07
CA MET A 192 9.89 17.33 -12.88
C MET A 192 8.76 17.15 -13.90
N ALA A 193 7.95 18.19 -14.13
CA ALA A 193 6.86 18.12 -15.11
C ALA A 193 7.32 17.94 -16.56
N ASN A 194 8.60 18.19 -16.87
CA ASN A 194 9.18 17.95 -18.20
C ASN A 194 10.05 16.69 -18.26
N ALA A 195 10.30 16.05 -17.12
CA ALA A 195 11.10 14.84 -17.02
C ALA A 195 10.27 13.61 -17.39
N SER A 196 10.91 12.63 -18.02
CA SER A 196 10.34 11.29 -18.23
C SER A 196 10.10 10.57 -16.90
N ALA A 197 9.27 9.52 -16.90
CA ALA A 197 9.00 8.72 -15.71
C ALA A 197 10.29 8.18 -15.06
N PHE A 198 11.23 7.70 -15.87
CA PHE A 198 12.54 7.23 -15.38
C PHE A 198 13.38 8.34 -14.75
N GLU A 199 13.39 9.55 -15.34
CA GLU A 199 14.12 10.69 -14.77
C GLU A 199 13.48 11.17 -13.46
N GLN A 200 12.15 11.13 -13.35
CA GLN A 200 11.43 11.41 -12.10
C GLN A 200 11.74 10.37 -11.03
N GLN A 201 11.69 9.07 -11.38
CA GLN A 201 12.04 7.97 -10.49
C GLN A 201 13.48 8.09 -10.01
N ALA A 202 14.42 8.38 -10.91
CA ALA A 202 15.82 8.56 -10.56
C ALA A 202 16.04 9.74 -9.60
N ALA A 203 15.31 10.85 -9.78
CA ALA A 203 15.33 11.99 -8.88
C ALA A 203 14.78 11.63 -7.49
N MET A 204 13.64 10.94 -7.42
CA MET A 204 13.02 10.47 -6.18
C MET A 204 13.93 9.50 -5.42
N LEU A 205 14.47 8.48 -6.09
CA LEU A 205 15.34 7.49 -5.44
C LEU A 205 16.67 8.10 -5.01
N CYS A 206 17.21 9.12 -5.70
CA CYS A 206 18.39 9.85 -5.22
C CYS A 206 18.07 10.64 -3.95
N ALA A 207 16.89 11.28 -3.89
CA ALA A 207 16.41 11.97 -2.71
C ALA A 207 16.21 11.02 -1.53
N ALA A 208 15.64 9.82 -1.75
CA ALA A 208 15.42 8.80 -0.72
C ALA A 208 16.68 8.47 0.09
N VAL A 209 17.87 8.52 -0.50
CA VAL A 209 19.13 8.25 0.22
C VAL A 209 19.37 9.26 1.37
N THR A 210 18.74 10.45 1.38
CA THR A 210 18.80 11.35 2.56
C THR A 210 18.04 10.79 3.76
N MET A 211 17.03 9.94 3.56
CA MET A 211 16.23 9.33 4.63
C MET A 211 17.05 8.36 5.51
N MET A 212 18.19 7.89 5.01
CA MET A 212 19.11 7.02 5.76
C MET A 212 20.15 7.82 6.58
N VAL A 213 20.14 9.16 6.53
CA VAL A 213 21.03 10.02 7.33
C VAL A 213 20.49 10.14 8.75
N ASP A 214 21.37 9.97 9.74
CA ASP A 214 21.02 10.14 11.16
C ASP A 214 22.03 11.02 11.91
N GLU A 215 21.85 11.19 13.23
CA GLU A 215 22.77 12.02 14.04
C GLU A 215 24.22 11.48 14.08
N SER A 216 24.43 10.22 13.70
CA SER A 216 25.68 9.48 13.80
C SER A 216 26.36 9.17 12.47
N THR A 217 25.64 9.26 11.35
CA THR A 217 26.10 8.90 10.01
C THR A 217 25.90 10.08 9.06
N SER A 218 26.98 10.62 8.47
CA SER A 218 26.87 11.75 7.54
C SER A 218 26.37 11.30 6.17
N LEU A 219 25.90 12.26 5.35
CA LEU A 219 25.49 11.97 3.96
C LEU A 219 26.58 11.28 3.15
N ALA A 220 27.84 11.71 3.30
CA ALA A 220 28.98 11.08 2.65
C ALA A 220 29.18 9.64 3.13
N ASP A 221 29.09 9.41 4.45
CA ASP A 221 29.21 8.06 5.01
C ASP A 221 28.07 7.14 4.55
N VAL A 222 26.83 7.64 4.41
CA VAL A 222 25.69 6.86 3.89
C VAL A 222 25.93 6.44 2.44
N VAL A 223 26.39 7.36 1.58
CA VAL A 223 26.66 7.06 0.16
C VAL A 223 27.77 6.01 0.03
N ASP A 224 28.85 6.12 0.80
CA ASP A 224 29.92 5.13 0.82
C ASP A 224 29.45 3.78 1.39
N LEU A 225 28.71 3.77 2.50
CA LEU A 225 28.19 2.55 3.11
C LEU A 225 27.19 1.82 2.19
N LEU A 226 26.39 2.56 1.43
CA LEU A 226 25.45 1.97 0.47
C LEU A 226 26.22 1.26 -0.65
N ALA A 227 27.27 1.88 -1.18
CA ALA A 227 28.12 1.28 -2.20
C ALA A 227 28.93 0.08 -1.67
N ASP A 228 29.50 0.19 -0.47
CA ASP A 228 30.22 -0.90 0.21
C ASP A 228 29.31 -2.09 0.51
N SER A 229 28.03 -1.85 0.85
CA SER A 229 27.05 -2.90 1.17
C SER A 229 26.59 -3.69 -0.06
N PHE A 230 26.92 -3.22 -1.27
CA PHE A 230 26.53 -3.85 -2.53
C PHE A 230 27.74 -4.11 -3.45
N GLU A 231 28.97 -4.00 -2.94
CA GLU A 231 30.20 -4.09 -3.73
C GLU A 231 30.45 -5.48 -4.34
N ASP A 232 29.70 -6.51 -3.89
CA ASP A 232 29.72 -7.86 -4.43
C ASP A 232 28.46 -8.23 -5.23
N GLY A 233 27.59 -7.25 -5.49
CA GLY A 233 26.33 -7.42 -6.22
C GLY A 233 25.17 -7.97 -5.38
N ILE A 234 25.35 -8.17 -4.07
CA ILE A 234 24.35 -8.79 -3.18
C ILE A 234 24.19 -7.94 -1.93
N PHE A 235 22.95 -7.64 -1.54
CA PHE A 235 22.67 -7.22 -0.17
C PHE A 235 22.54 -8.47 0.70
N SER A 236 23.35 -8.56 1.74
CA SER A 236 23.39 -9.62 2.73
C SER A 236 22.97 -9.12 4.10
N SER A 237 22.54 -10.04 4.97
CA SER A 237 22.17 -9.72 6.36
C SER A 237 23.33 -9.26 7.26
N THR A 238 24.54 -9.14 6.71
CA THR A 238 25.73 -8.65 7.44
C THR A 238 26.23 -7.29 6.98
N ASP A 239 25.58 -6.68 6.00
CA ASP A 239 26.02 -5.41 5.44
C ASP A 239 25.72 -4.22 6.34
N GLY A 240 26.40 -3.11 6.04
CA GLY A 240 26.28 -1.88 6.84
C GLY A 240 24.94 -1.18 6.65
N ILE A 241 24.42 -1.23 5.43
CA ILE A 241 23.06 -0.86 5.05
C ILE A 241 22.40 -2.13 4.52
N LEU A 242 21.27 -2.51 5.12
CA LEU A 242 20.47 -3.65 4.66
C LEU A 242 19.57 -3.20 3.52
N ILE A 243 19.13 -4.15 2.70
CA ILE A 243 18.13 -3.88 1.65
C ILE A 243 16.80 -3.35 2.24
N SER A 244 16.44 -3.77 3.46
CA SER A 244 15.29 -3.22 4.20
C SER A 244 15.45 -1.72 4.48
N ASP A 245 16.65 -1.27 4.87
CA ASP A 245 16.89 0.14 5.16
C ASP A 245 16.74 1.00 3.88
N LEU A 246 17.20 0.49 2.73
CA LEU A 246 17.08 1.16 1.45
C LEU A 246 15.61 1.21 0.96
N THR A 247 14.89 0.11 1.08
CA THR A 247 13.47 0.03 0.68
C THR A 247 12.56 0.82 1.62
N ASP A 248 12.86 0.88 2.93
CA ASP A 248 12.19 1.77 3.87
C ASP A 248 12.39 3.24 3.50
N ALA A 249 13.61 3.61 3.09
CA ALA A 249 13.91 4.95 2.59
C ALA A 249 13.13 5.29 1.30
N TRP A 250 12.95 4.32 0.41
CA TRP A 250 12.13 4.46 -0.79
C TRP A 250 10.64 4.62 -0.46
N SER A 251 10.11 3.80 0.44
CA SER A 251 8.73 3.96 0.92
C SER A 251 8.50 5.31 1.57
N ALA A 252 9.45 5.76 2.40
CA ALA A 252 9.37 7.06 3.08
C ALA A 252 9.41 8.25 2.13
N ILE A 253 10.13 8.17 1.00
CA ILE A 253 10.11 9.22 -0.02
C ILE A 253 8.81 9.19 -0.83
N ALA A 254 8.31 8.00 -1.18
CA ALA A 254 7.09 7.80 -1.96
C ALA A 254 5.85 8.30 -1.21
N SER A 255 5.78 8.06 0.10
CA SER A 255 4.67 8.49 0.95
C SER A 255 4.78 9.96 1.43
N ASN A 256 5.74 10.73 0.92
CA ASN A 256 5.97 12.09 1.40
C ASN A 256 5.16 13.11 0.61
N THR A 257 4.19 13.75 1.29
CA THR A 257 3.30 14.78 0.72
C THR A 257 3.99 15.99 0.06
N ALA A 258 5.30 16.17 0.24
CA ALA A 258 6.07 17.17 -0.50
C ALA A 258 6.12 16.88 -2.01
N PHE A 259 5.86 15.64 -2.43
CA PHE A 259 5.98 15.20 -3.82
C PHE A 259 4.65 15.01 -4.56
N ASP A 260 3.50 15.01 -3.86
CA ASP A 260 2.15 14.78 -4.46
C ASP A 260 1.86 15.69 -5.67
N ASP A 261 2.35 16.95 -5.64
CA ASP A 261 2.17 17.91 -6.73
C ASP A 261 3.38 18.01 -7.69
N LEU A 262 4.47 17.29 -7.41
CA LEU A 262 5.75 17.37 -8.13
C LEU A 262 5.99 16.16 -9.03
N VAL A 263 5.54 14.98 -8.63
CA VAL A 263 5.81 13.69 -9.27
C VAL A 263 4.51 13.13 -9.81
N ASP A 264 4.57 12.42 -10.93
CA ASP A 264 3.42 11.68 -11.44
C ASP A 264 3.09 10.50 -10.49
N ASP A 265 1.82 10.36 -10.09
CA ASP A 265 1.36 9.26 -9.22
C ASP A 265 1.80 7.88 -9.75
N THR A 266 1.90 7.70 -11.07
CA THR A 266 2.36 6.43 -11.65
C THR A 266 3.82 6.12 -11.30
N VAL A 267 4.66 7.13 -11.10
CA VAL A 267 6.06 6.96 -10.66
C VAL A 267 6.12 6.59 -9.18
N ILE A 268 5.27 7.18 -8.34
CA ILE A 268 5.14 6.82 -6.92
C ILE A 268 4.76 5.33 -6.81
N LEU A 269 3.72 4.91 -7.55
CA LEU A 269 3.28 3.52 -7.61
C LEU A 269 4.37 2.56 -8.12
N GLN A 270 5.21 2.99 -9.06
CA GLN A 270 6.33 2.18 -9.53
C GLN A 270 7.37 1.95 -8.43
N ILE A 271 7.66 2.97 -7.62
CA ILE A 271 8.58 2.84 -6.47
C ILE A 271 7.99 1.91 -5.42
N GLU A 272 6.70 2.06 -5.07
CA GLU A 272 6.02 1.21 -4.09
C GLU A 272 5.95 -0.25 -4.53
N ASN A 273 5.60 -0.50 -5.80
CA ASN A 273 5.63 -1.84 -6.39
C ASN A 273 7.03 -2.45 -6.34
N LYS A 274 8.06 -1.65 -6.63
CA LYS A 274 9.44 -2.11 -6.58
C LYS A 274 9.85 -2.49 -5.17
N THR A 275 9.52 -1.67 -4.18
CA THR A 275 9.75 -1.96 -2.76
C THR A 275 9.01 -3.23 -2.34
N ALA A 276 7.72 -3.37 -2.67
CA ALA A 276 6.94 -4.56 -2.34
C ALA A 276 7.50 -5.84 -2.97
N ALA A 277 7.95 -5.77 -4.22
CA ALA A 277 8.60 -6.90 -4.90
C ALA A 277 9.91 -7.30 -4.23
N ILE A 278 10.78 -6.33 -3.89
CA ILE A 278 12.03 -6.60 -3.18
C ILE A 278 11.75 -7.22 -1.81
N ASN A 279 10.78 -6.68 -1.05
CA ASN A 279 10.41 -7.22 0.25
C ASN A 279 9.89 -8.65 0.15
N THR A 280 9.14 -8.97 -0.91
CA THR A 280 8.68 -10.33 -1.21
C THR A 280 9.84 -11.27 -1.52
N ALA A 281 10.81 -10.82 -2.34
CA ALA A 281 11.99 -11.60 -2.69
C ALA A 281 12.92 -11.85 -1.48
N VAL A 282 13.09 -10.84 -0.63
CA VAL A 282 13.87 -10.94 0.62
C VAL A 282 13.21 -11.89 1.61
N ALA A 283 11.88 -11.85 1.73
CA ALA A 283 11.13 -12.82 2.53
C ALA A 283 11.35 -14.25 1.98
N ALA A 284 11.22 -14.43 0.66
CA ALA A 284 11.42 -15.72 -0.01
C ALA A 284 12.86 -16.27 0.13
N SER A 285 13.87 -15.42 0.29
CA SER A 285 15.27 -15.86 0.52
C SER A 285 15.44 -16.56 1.87
N GLY A 286 14.64 -16.19 2.88
CA GLY A 286 14.68 -16.70 4.25
C GLY A 286 15.91 -16.30 5.07
N ASP A 287 16.87 -15.56 4.50
CA ASP A 287 18.10 -15.11 5.16
C ASP A 287 18.31 -13.59 5.14
N GLY A 288 17.32 -12.85 4.62
CA GLY A 288 17.34 -11.40 4.53
C GLY A 288 18.21 -10.85 3.40
N SER A 289 18.61 -11.69 2.44
CA SER A 289 19.44 -11.27 1.31
C SER A 289 18.62 -10.91 0.07
N TYR A 290 19.20 -10.04 -0.78
CA TYR A 290 18.65 -9.68 -2.07
C TYR A 290 19.78 -9.63 -3.11
N ASN A 291 19.62 -10.38 -4.21
CA ASN A 291 20.60 -10.49 -5.28
C ASN A 291 19.92 -10.22 -6.63
N PRO A 292 19.95 -8.96 -7.12
CA PRO A 292 19.46 -8.67 -8.46
C PRO A 292 20.52 -9.13 -9.48
N GLU A 293 20.14 -10.02 -10.38
CA GLU A 293 21.00 -10.41 -11.50
C GLU A 293 20.95 -9.36 -12.62
N PRO A 294 22.03 -9.18 -13.41
CA PRO A 294 22.02 -8.27 -14.56
C PRO A 294 21.06 -8.77 -15.65
N SER A 295 20.51 -7.83 -16.42
CA SER A 295 19.72 -8.12 -17.62
C SER A 295 20.50 -8.99 -18.61
N GLY A 296 19.81 -9.94 -19.24
CA GLY A 296 20.39 -10.76 -20.30
C GLY A 296 20.86 -9.97 -21.54
N ASN A 297 20.43 -8.70 -21.67
CA ASN A 297 20.77 -7.80 -22.76
C ASN A 297 21.70 -6.65 -22.33
N ALA A 298 22.35 -6.75 -21.16
CA ALA A 298 23.28 -5.74 -20.69
C ALA A 298 24.36 -5.41 -21.74
N GLY A 299 24.51 -4.12 -22.08
CA GLY A 299 25.49 -3.63 -23.05
C GLY A 299 25.14 -3.89 -24.53
N ASP A 300 23.99 -4.50 -24.83
CA ASP A 300 23.55 -4.71 -26.21
C ASP A 300 23.09 -3.40 -26.89
N PRO A 301 23.13 -3.31 -28.23
CA PRO A 301 22.60 -2.14 -28.94
C PRO A 301 21.09 -1.94 -28.74
N ASP A 302 20.61 -0.70 -28.74
CA ASP A 302 19.20 -0.33 -28.54
C ASP A 302 18.20 -1.18 -29.35
N ILE A 303 18.51 -1.48 -30.62
CA ILE A 303 17.63 -2.28 -31.46
C ILE A 303 17.55 -3.76 -31.04
N VAL A 304 18.58 -4.28 -30.39
CA VAL A 304 18.59 -5.63 -29.81
C VAL A 304 17.76 -5.64 -28.54
N ILE A 305 17.97 -4.67 -27.64
CA ILE A 305 17.17 -4.47 -26.41
C ILE A 305 15.68 -4.37 -26.77
N ALA A 306 15.32 -3.49 -27.71
CA ALA A 306 13.95 -3.31 -28.17
C ALA A 306 13.33 -4.62 -28.72
N LYS A 307 14.10 -5.38 -29.51
CA LYS A 307 13.64 -6.67 -30.06
C LYS A 307 13.54 -7.76 -28.99
N ALA A 308 14.35 -7.70 -27.94
CA ALA A 308 14.27 -8.59 -26.78
C ALA A 308 12.94 -8.41 -26.07
N VAL A 309 12.55 -7.18 -25.70
CA VAL A 309 11.23 -6.89 -25.09
C VAL A 309 10.08 -7.51 -25.90
N MET A 310 10.06 -7.32 -27.22
CA MET A 310 9.04 -7.94 -28.08
C MET A 310 9.13 -9.48 -28.12
N SER A 311 10.34 -10.04 -28.02
CA SER A 311 10.58 -11.48 -27.93
C SER A 311 10.10 -12.07 -26.61
N ASP A 312 10.32 -11.36 -25.52
CA ASP A 312 10.05 -11.85 -24.18
C ASP A 312 8.55 -11.73 -23.88
N MET A 313 7.91 -10.63 -24.27
CA MET A 313 6.44 -10.52 -24.22
C MET A 313 5.75 -11.61 -25.04
N ARG A 314 6.31 -11.97 -26.22
CA ARG A 314 5.86 -13.13 -26.99
C ARG A 314 6.05 -14.45 -26.23
N SER A 315 7.21 -14.63 -25.60
CA SER A 315 7.51 -15.83 -24.83
C SER A 315 6.51 -15.96 -23.68
N LEU A 316 6.34 -14.89 -22.91
CA LEU A 316 5.38 -14.73 -21.82
C LEU A 316 3.98 -15.16 -22.26
N VAL A 317 3.48 -14.54 -23.31
CA VAL A 317 2.19 -14.86 -23.92
C VAL A 317 2.08 -16.32 -24.35
N ASN A 318 3.05 -16.84 -25.10
CA ASN A 318 2.96 -18.20 -25.64
C ASN A 318 3.05 -19.24 -24.52
N ASN A 319 3.82 -18.94 -23.48
CA ASN A 319 3.90 -19.76 -22.28
C ASN A 319 2.58 -19.71 -21.49
N MET A 320 1.85 -18.59 -21.50
CA MET A 320 0.49 -18.49 -20.93
C MET A 320 -0.60 -19.16 -21.80
N LEU A 321 -0.48 -19.12 -23.14
CA LEU A 321 -1.56 -19.52 -24.06
C LEU A 321 -1.39 -20.87 -24.78
N GLU A 322 -0.17 -21.25 -25.19
CA GLU A 322 0.07 -22.40 -26.09
C GLU A 322 0.45 -23.69 -25.37
N THR A 323 0.89 -23.62 -24.12
CA THR A 323 1.28 -24.79 -23.36
C THR A 323 0.04 -25.48 -22.78
N ASP A 324 0.01 -26.81 -22.89
CA ASP A 324 -1.04 -27.73 -22.39
C ASP A 324 -1.04 -27.72 -20.85
N TYR A 325 -1.38 -26.56 -20.26
CA TYR A 325 -1.18 -26.19 -18.86
C TYR A 325 -2.37 -26.50 -17.95
N ASP A 326 -3.37 -27.30 -18.38
CA ASP A 326 -4.41 -27.81 -17.47
C ASP A 326 -3.73 -28.24 -16.16
N THR A 327 -2.64 -29.02 -16.20
CA THR A 327 -1.94 -29.46 -14.97
C THR A 327 -1.30 -28.34 -14.10
N PRO A 328 -0.41 -27.44 -14.58
CA PRO A 328 0.21 -26.44 -13.71
C PRO A 328 -0.62 -25.18 -13.38
N LEU A 329 -1.52 -24.74 -14.25
CA LEU A 329 -2.51 -23.71 -13.87
C LEU A 329 -3.61 -24.30 -12.98
N ASP A 330 -4.00 -25.57 -13.18
CA ASP A 330 -4.81 -26.29 -12.18
C ASP A 330 -4.02 -26.46 -10.87
N LEU A 331 -2.68 -26.65 -10.89
CA LEU A 331 -1.86 -26.65 -9.67
C LEU A 331 -1.91 -25.29 -8.96
N VAL A 332 -1.70 -24.17 -9.67
CA VAL A 332 -1.82 -22.83 -9.06
C VAL A 332 -3.24 -22.56 -8.57
N ALA A 333 -4.26 -23.03 -9.30
CA ALA A 333 -5.66 -22.91 -8.87
C ALA A 333 -6.03 -23.84 -7.70
N ASP A 334 -5.46 -25.05 -7.65
CA ASP A 334 -5.56 -26.01 -6.55
C ASP A 334 -4.83 -25.46 -5.32
N GLU A 335 -3.63 -24.89 -5.49
CA GLU A 335 -2.84 -24.21 -4.45
C GLU A 335 -3.57 -22.96 -3.93
N ALA A 336 -4.19 -22.16 -4.80
CA ALA A 336 -5.07 -21.07 -4.37
C ALA A 336 -6.31 -21.58 -3.63
N GLY A 337 -6.81 -22.77 -3.99
CA GLY A 337 -7.85 -23.49 -3.24
C GLY A 337 -7.38 -23.91 -1.85
N ASP A 338 -6.17 -24.46 -1.74
CA ASP A 338 -5.53 -24.84 -0.47
C ASP A 338 -5.29 -23.60 0.43
N VAL A 339 -4.98 -22.43 -0.13
CA VAL A 339 -4.90 -21.14 0.61
C VAL A 339 -6.27 -20.72 1.14
N VAL A 340 -7.34 -20.91 0.37
CA VAL A 340 -8.70 -20.67 0.88
C VAL A 340 -9.05 -21.65 1.99
N ASP A 341 -8.59 -22.90 1.90
CA ASP A 341 -8.74 -23.90 2.96
C ASP A 341 -7.88 -23.59 4.21
N LEU A 342 -6.83 -22.76 4.10
CA LEU A 342 -6.14 -22.21 5.28
C LEU A 342 -7.01 -21.21 6.05
N PHE A 343 -7.80 -20.41 5.34
CA PHE A 343 -8.78 -19.48 5.92
C PHE A 343 -10.18 -20.10 5.99
N ASP A 344 -10.25 -21.39 6.31
CA ASP A 344 -11.51 -22.10 6.35
C ASP A 344 -12.43 -21.66 7.49
N ARG A 345 -13.58 -22.34 7.58
CA ARG A 345 -14.57 -22.09 8.62
C ARG A 345 -14.01 -22.33 10.03
N ASP A 346 -13.10 -23.28 10.21
CA ASP A 346 -12.58 -23.62 11.52
C ASP A 346 -11.57 -22.55 11.97
N MET A 347 -10.79 -21.97 11.05
CA MET A 347 -9.99 -20.76 11.31
C MET A 347 -10.85 -19.54 11.64
N ALA A 348 -11.94 -19.30 10.90
CA ALA A 348 -12.89 -18.24 11.21
C ALA A 348 -13.50 -18.42 12.62
N ALA A 349 -13.81 -19.65 13.01
CA ALA A 349 -14.28 -19.94 14.37
C ALA A 349 -13.20 -19.69 15.44
N ILE A 350 -11.92 -20.01 15.18
CA ILE A 350 -10.83 -19.67 16.12
C ILE A 350 -10.65 -18.16 16.25
N ALA A 351 -10.84 -17.39 15.18
CA ALA A 351 -10.84 -15.93 15.24
C ALA A 351 -11.99 -15.41 16.14
N GLU A 352 -13.21 -15.91 15.98
CA GLU A 352 -14.34 -15.61 16.87
C GLU A 352 -14.06 -16.00 18.34
N PHE A 353 -13.38 -17.12 18.59
CA PHE A 353 -12.97 -17.49 19.94
C PHE A 353 -11.85 -16.59 20.49
N THR A 354 -10.99 -16.05 19.63
CA THR A 354 -9.99 -15.06 20.04
C THR A 354 -10.66 -13.77 20.50
N GLU A 355 -11.64 -13.29 19.73
CA GLU A 355 -12.51 -12.16 20.10
C GLU A 355 -13.22 -12.43 21.44
N LEU A 356 -13.87 -13.58 21.58
CA LEU A 356 -14.55 -13.97 22.82
C LEU A 356 -13.59 -13.98 24.02
N GLY A 357 -12.35 -14.45 23.82
CA GLY A 357 -11.30 -14.41 24.84
C GLY A 357 -11.00 -12.99 25.30
N ILE A 358 -10.74 -12.08 24.37
CA ILE A 358 -10.48 -10.65 24.66
C ILE A 358 -11.69 -10.01 25.35
N GLN A 359 -12.90 -10.24 24.83
CA GLN A 359 -14.14 -9.75 25.43
C GLN A 359 -14.29 -10.25 26.87
N THR A 360 -14.06 -11.54 27.11
CA THR A 360 -14.13 -12.14 28.45
C THR A 360 -13.12 -11.48 29.41
N MET A 361 -11.90 -11.18 28.94
CA MET A 361 -10.89 -10.49 29.75
C MET A 361 -11.38 -9.10 30.15
N LEU A 362 -11.88 -8.31 29.20
CA LEU A 362 -12.32 -6.93 29.43
C LEU A 362 -13.59 -6.85 30.28
N GLU A 363 -14.56 -7.72 30.04
CA GLU A 363 -15.81 -7.80 30.81
C GLU A 363 -15.56 -8.18 32.27
N GLU A 364 -14.74 -9.21 32.53
CA GLU A 364 -14.44 -9.63 33.90
C GLU A 364 -13.67 -8.55 34.67
N LEU A 365 -12.73 -7.87 34.00
CA LEU A 365 -12.02 -6.73 34.60
C LEU A 365 -12.97 -5.57 34.95
N SER A 366 -13.95 -5.28 34.09
CA SER A 366 -14.95 -4.25 34.34
C SER A 366 -15.86 -4.59 35.52
N LEU A 367 -16.35 -5.85 35.58
CA LEU A 367 -17.26 -6.31 36.62
C LEU A 367 -16.60 -6.46 38.01
N SER A 368 -15.33 -6.85 38.04
CA SER A 368 -14.60 -7.21 39.26
C SER A 368 -13.47 -6.23 39.62
N ASN A 369 -13.46 -5.02 39.04
CA ASN A 369 -12.38 -4.02 39.17
C ASN A 369 -11.94 -3.78 40.64
N ASP A 370 -12.88 -3.47 41.54
CA ASP A 370 -12.59 -3.21 42.96
C ASP A 370 -11.85 -4.40 43.63
N VAL A 371 -12.17 -5.63 43.23
CA VAL A 371 -11.54 -6.85 43.77
C VAL A 371 -10.11 -6.99 43.25
N TYR A 372 -9.90 -6.75 41.95
CA TYR A 372 -8.57 -6.79 41.34
C TYR A 372 -7.65 -5.73 41.95
N LEU A 373 -8.11 -4.49 42.10
CA LEU A 373 -7.32 -3.40 42.69
C LEU A 373 -6.97 -3.70 44.17
N GLU A 374 -7.92 -4.17 44.98
CA GLU A 374 -7.66 -4.52 46.39
C GLU A 374 -6.66 -5.69 46.53
N GLU A 375 -6.73 -6.69 45.65
CA GLU A 375 -5.80 -7.83 45.70
C GLU A 375 -4.41 -7.49 45.14
N LEU A 376 -4.33 -6.62 44.14
CA LEU A 376 -3.08 -6.13 43.55
C LEU A 376 -2.32 -5.17 44.48
N GLU A 377 -3.02 -4.42 45.35
CA GLU A 377 -2.37 -3.67 46.45
C GLU A 377 -1.61 -4.60 47.41
N LEU A 378 -2.03 -5.85 47.54
CA LEU A 378 -1.47 -6.85 48.45
C LEU A 378 -0.47 -7.80 47.77
N ASN A 379 -0.63 -8.06 46.47
CA ASN A 379 0.15 -8.99 45.68
C ASN A 379 0.51 -8.37 44.32
N SER A 380 1.71 -8.59 43.79
CA SER A 380 2.06 -8.05 42.46
C SER A 380 1.31 -8.69 41.29
N THR A 381 0.63 -9.81 41.53
CA THR A 381 -0.15 -10.59 40.55
C THR A 381 -1.34 -11.21 41.26
N THR A 382 -2.51 -11.23 40.62
CA THR A 382 -3.68 -12.00 41.06
C THR A 382 -4.23 -12.84 39.90
N ALA A 383 -4.94 -13.93 40.22
CA ALA A 383 -5.55 -14.80 39.23
C ALA A 383 -6.92 -15.31 39.70
N VAL A 384 -7.91 -15.28 38.80
CA VAL A 384 -9.30 -15.66 39.06
C VAL A 384 -9.77 -16.70 38.03
N GLN A 385 -10.66 -17.59 38.45
CA GLN A 385 -11.33 -18.51 37.54
C GLN A 385 -12.60 -17.86 36.99
N VAL A 386 -12.72 -17.82 35.67
CA VAL A 386 -13.90 -17.34 34.94
C VAL A 386 -14.64 -18.55 34.40
N GLU A 387 -15.88 -18.76 34.85
CA GLU A 387 -16.75 -19.83 34.34
C GLU A 387 -17.44 -19.35 33.06
N VAL A 388 -17.23 -20.03 31.93
CA VAL A 388 -17.80 -19.65 30.63
C VAL A 388 -19.00 -20.53 30.29
N TYR A 389 -20.07 -19.90 29.82
CA TYR A 389 -21.33 -20.56 29.45
C TYR A 389 -21.80 -20.11 28.07
N ASP A 390 -22.36 -21.03 27.30
CA ASP A 390 -23.21 -20.74 26.15
C ASP A 390 -24.68 -20.91 26.58
N GLU A 391 -25.42 -19.80 26.64
CA GLU A 391 -26.73 -19.69 27.29
C GLU A 391 -26.75 -20.25 28.73
N LEU A 392 -27.13 -21.52 28.90
CA LEU A 392 -27.22 -22.23 30.19
C LEU A 392 -26.29 -23.45 30.25
N VAL A 393 -25.42 -23.60 29.26
CA VAL A 393 -24.55 -24.75 29.07
C VAL A 393 -23.12 -24.37 29.44
N TYR A 394 -22.59 -25.02 30.47
CA TYR A 394 -21.22 -24.79 30.92
C TYR A 394 -20.20 -25.34 29.92
N LEU A 395 -19.26 -24.50 29.49
CA LEU A 395 -18.24 -24.83 28.50
C LEU A 395 -16.87 -25.12 29.12
N GLY A 396 -16.53 -24.49 30.25
CA GLY A 396 -15.26 -24.68 30.93
C GLY A 396 -14.88 -23.53 31.86
N ASP A 397 -13.73 -23.68 32.51
CA ASP A 397 -13.12 -22.62 33.31
C ASP A 397 -11.91 -22.05 32.57
N LEU A 398 -11.83 -20.73 32.48
CA LEU A 398 -10.63 -20.00 32.09
C LEU A 398 -9.97 -19.40 33.33
N THR A 399 -8.65 -19.24 33.29
CA THR A 399 -7.87 -18.53 34.30
C THR A 399 -7.49 -17.15 33.75
N LEU A 400 -7.98 -16.09 34.39
CA LEU A 400 -7.59 -14.71 34.11
C LEU A 400 -6.57 -14.26 35.15
N SER A 401 -5.33 -14.00 34.72
CA SER A 401 -4.23 -13.53 35.56
C SER A 401 -3.90 -12.09 35.24
N VAL A 402 -3.83 -11.24 36.26
CA VAL A 402 -3.54 -9.80 36.12
C VAL A 402 -2.29 -9.46 36.91
N THR A 403 -1.37 -8.73 36.30
CA THR A 403 -0.14 -8.19 36.92
C THR A 403 -0.09 -6.70 36.65
N ASP A 404 0.07 -5.88 37.68
CA ASP A 404 0.06 -4.41 37.55
C ASP A 404 1.35 -3.77 38.12
N PRO A 405 2.48 -3.82 37.38
CA PRO A 405 3.66 -3.05 37.73
C PRO A 405 3.44 -1.56 37.45
N VAL A 406 4.24 -0.71 38.10
CA VAL A 406 4.23 0.77 37.91
C VAL A 406 4.43 1.23 36.45
N ALA A 407 4.87 0.33 35.56
CA ALA A 407 5.15 0.61 34.16
C ALA A 407 4.02 0.22 33.18
N GLY A 408 2.93 -0.41 33.65
CA GLY A 408 1.81 -0.81 32.79
C GLY A 408 1.23 -2.18 33.14
N ALA A 409 -0.09 -2.37 33.00
CA ALA A 409 -0.76 -3.62 33.37
C ALA A 409 -0.60 -4.73 32.31
N GLN A 410 -0.58 -5.97 32.76
CA GLN A 410 -0.58 -7.18 31.94
C GLN A 410 -1.71 -8.12 32.37
N ILE A 411 -2.49 -8.57 31.41
CA ILE A 411 -3.68 -9.42 31.58
C ILE A 411 -3.47 -10.67 30.73
N VAL A 412 -3.56 -11.85 31.31
CA VAL A 412 -3.30 -13.14 30.64
C VAL A 412 -4.48 -14.07 30.84
N LEU A 413 -5.02 -14.60 29.75
CA LEU A 413 -6.10 -15.59 29.74
C LEU A 413 -5.56 -16.94 29.26
N SER A 414 -5.76 -17.97 30.08
CA SER A 414 -5.35 -19.34 29.74
C SER A 414 -6.41 -20.34 30.18
N GLY A 415 -6.60 -21.41 29.41
CA GLY A 415 -7.57 -22.45 29.77
C GLY A 415 -8.10 -23.22 28.57
N THR A 416 -9.19 -23.96 28.79
CA THR A 416 -9.80 -24.77 27.73
C THR A 416 -11.32 -24.73 27.86
N LEU A 417 -11.99 -24.39 26.76
CA LEU A 417 -13.43 -24.51 26.60
C LEU A 417 -13.75 -25.76 25.80
N THR A 418 -14.84 -26.46 26.12
CA THR A 418 -15.31 -27.64 25.39
C THR A 418 -16.81 -27.55 25.18
N GLY A 419 -17.23 -27.76 23.93
CA GLY A 419 -18.66 -27.76 23.60
C GLY A 419 -19.44 -28.89 24.29
N SER A 420 -20.76 -28.89 24.13
CA SER A 420 -21.67 -29.73 24.92
C SER A 420 -22.18 -31.00 24.23
N GLY A 421 -21.80 -31.23 22.97
CA GLY A 421 -22.11 -32.42 22.19
C GLY A 421 -21.26 -33.66 22.51
N GLU A 422 -21.69 -34.84 22.05
CA GLU A 422 -21.00 -36.13 22.28
C GLU A 422 -19.62 -36.20 21.59
N ASP A 423 -19.42 -35.38 20.54
CA ASP A 423 -18.17 -35.21 19.77
C ASP A 423 -17.75 -33.72 19.74
N ALA A 424 -18.00 -32.98 20.82
CA ALA A 424 -17.72 -31.54 20.84
C ALA A 424 -16.22 -31.22 20.78
N ALA A 425 -15.88 -30.23 19.94
CA ALA A 425 -14.53 -29.67 19.86
C ALA A 425 -14.17 -28.93 21.15
N SER A 426 -12.87 -28.83 21.39
CA SER A 426 -12.28 -28.03 22.46
C SER A 426 -11.45 -26.90 21.86
N VAL A 427 -11.47 -25.76 22.52
CA VAL A 427 -10.64 -24.59 22.21
C VAL A 427 -9.73 -24.31 23.40
N VAL A 428 -8.45 -24.13 23.14
CA VAL A 428 -7.40 -23.90 24.14
C VAL A 428 -6.86 -22.48 23.96
N TYR A 429 -6.89 -21.71 25.04
CA TYR A 429 -6.22 -20.43 25.17
C TYR A 429 -4.85 -20.68 25.81
N ASN A 430 -3.79 -20.43 25.05
CA ASN A 430 -2.40 -20.55 25.50
C ASN A 430 -1.84 -19.16 25.74
N ASP A 431 -2.08 -18.65 26.94
CA ASP A 431 -1.56 -17.38 27.44
C ASP A 431 -1.88 -16.20 26.50
N LEU A 432 -3.15 -16.08 26.09
CA LEU A 432 -3.63 -14.89 25.38
C LEU A 432 -3.44 -13.68 26.28
N THR A 433 -2.57 -12.76 25.86
CA THR A 433 -2.01 -11.71 26.70
C THR A 433 -2.32 -10.35 26.11
N LEU A 434 -2.83 -9.45 26.96
CA LEU A 434 -3.00 -8.04 26.71
C LEU A 434 -2.09 -7.27 27.67
N SER A 435 -1.14 -6.48 27.16
CA SER A 435 -0.28 -5.62 27.99
C SER A 435 -0.46 -4.16 27.58
N THR A 436 -0.61 -3.27 28.55
CA THR A 436 -0.81 -1.84 28.28
C THR A 436 0.33 -1.01 28.87
N ASN A 437 0.60 0.15 28.28
CA ASN A 437 1.56 1.13 28.77
C ASN A 437 1.04 1.96 29.97
N VAL A 438 -0.21 1.75 30.40
CA VAL A 438 -0.81 2.45 31.56
C VAL A 438 -1.09 1.49 32.73
N PRO A 439 -1.01 1.97 33.99
CA PRO A 439 -1.42 1.18 35.16
C PRO A 439 -2.88 0.70 35.07
N LEU A 440 -3.21 -0.41 35.72
CA LEU A 440 -4.55 -1.02 35.62
C LEU A 440 -5.68 -0.08 36.07
N GLU A 441 -5.46 0.71 37.13
CA GLU A 441 -6.44 1.69 37.61
C GLU A 441 -6.75 2.76 36.56
N ASP A 442 -5.73 3.24 35.84
CA ASP A 442 -5.87 4.24 34.78
C ASP A 442 -6.50 3.61 33.53
N PHE A 443 -6.14 2.38 33.20
CA PHE A 443 -6.71 1.59 32.11
C PHE A 443 -8.21 1.34 32.30
N LEU A 444 -8.65 0.92 33.50
CA LEU A 444 -10.05 0.58 33.76
C LEU A 444 -10.96 1.80 33.93
N ASN A 445 -10.42 2.92 34.39
CA ASN A 445 -11.18 4.16 34.51
C ASN A 445 -11.10 5.02 33.24
N LEU A 446 -10.26 4.66 32.25
CA LEU A 446 -9.91 5.51 31.11
C LEU A 446 -9.44 6.92 31.53
N MET A 447 -8.94 7.09 32.76
CA MET A 447 -8.66 8.40 33.35
C MET A 447 -7.21 8.80 33.09
N THR A 448 -6.92 9.41 31.95
CA THR A 448 -5.53 9.80 31.61
C THR A 448 -5.46 11.15 30.90
N ASP A 449 -4.40 11.90 31.15
CA ASP A 449 -4.07 13.13 30.39
C ASP A 449 -3.52 12.81 28.97
N GLN A 450 -3.50 11.53 28.56
CA GLN A 450 -2.98 11.07 27.28
C GLN A 450 -4.08 10.95 26.24
N THR A 451 -3.71 11.15 24.98
CA THR A 451 -4.56 10.95 23.81
C THR A 451 -4.22 9.68 23.04
N THR A 452 -3.19 8.95 23.45
CA THR A 452 -2.72 7.73 22.77
C THR A 452 -2.56 6.61 23.78
N TYR A 453 -3.15 5.46 23.45
CA TYR A 453 -3.15 4.25 24.26
C TYR A 453 -2.58 3.12 23.44
N SER A 454 -1.65 2.35 24.01
CA SER A 454 -1.08 1.18 23.35
C SER A 454 -1.42 -0.08 24.15
N LEU A 455 -1.87 -1.10 23.42
CA LEU A 455 -2.20 -2.42 23.92
C LEU A 455 -1.43 -3.46 23.10
N GLU A 456 -0.43 -4.07 23.70
CA GLU A 456 0.30 -5.19 23.13
C GLU A 456 -0.53 -6.47 23.26
N VAL A 457 -0.69 -7.21 22.15
CA VAL A 457 -1.44 -8.45 22.04
C VAL A 457 -0.50 -9.58 21.67
N SER A 458 -0.55 -10.69 22.41
CA SER A 458 0.23 -11.90 22.10
C SER A 458 -0.43 -13.16 22.64
N GLY A 459 0.11 -14.33 22.30
CA GLY A 459 -0.36 -15.64 22.75
C GLY A 459 -0.96 -16.45 21.61
N SER A 460 -1.72 -17.50 21.93
CA SER A 460 -2.40 -18.27 20.89
C SER A 460 -3.74 -18.85 21.33
N VAL A 461 -4.64 -19.01 20.36
CA VAL A 461 -5.90 -19.73 20.49
C VAL A 461 -5.89 -20.89 19.51
N SER A 462 -6.27 -22.08 19.95
CA SER A 462 -6.14 -23.30 19.14
C SER A 462 -7.26 -24.29 19.38
N SER A 463 -7.61 -25.08 18.38
CA SER A 463 -8.36 -26.33 18.50
C SER A 463 -7.44 -27.52 18.25
N ALA A 464 -8.01 -28.69 17.96
CA ALA A 464 -7.25 -29.86 17.53
C ALA A 464 -6.68 -29.72 16.11
N ASP A 465 -7.37 -28.94 15.27
CA ASP A 465 -7.18 -28.94 13.82
C ASP A 465 -6.76 -27.54 13.29
N SER A 466 -6.85 -26.49 14.12
CA SER A 466 -6.50 -25.13 13.72
C SER A 466 -5.93 -24.28 14.86
N SER A 467 -5.09 -23.30 14.56
CA SER A 467 -4.61 -22.32 15.55
C SER A 467 -4.29 -20.96 14.97
N ILE A 468 -4.46 -19.93 15.80
CA ILE A 468 -3.99 -18.56 15.59
C ILE A 468 -2.97 -18.27 16.69
N GLY A 469 -1.72 -18.03 16.29
CA GLY A 469 -0.65 -17.50 17.13
C GLY A 469 -0.39 -16.02 16.81
N MET A 470 -0.16 -15.23 17.84
CA MET A 470 0.10 -13.79 17.74
C MET A 470 1.34 -13.45 18.57
N THR A 471 2.27 -12.70 17.98
CA THR A 471 3.43 -12.12 18.67
C THR A 471 3.65 -10.69 18.24
N ASP A 472 4.14 -9.86 19.16
CA ASP A 472 4.56 -8.47 18.93
C ASP A 472 3.48 -7.51 18.37
N GLY A 473 2.20 -7.92 18.39
CA GLY A 473 1.10 -7.08 17.91
C GLY A 473 0.84 -5.90 18.84
N THR A 474 0.75 -4.69 18.30
CA THR A 474 0.43 -3.48 19.05
C THR A 474 -0.84 -2.84 18.51
N VAL A 475 -1.89 -2.81 19.32
CA VAL A 475 -3.09 -2.01 19.08
C VAL A 475 -2.86 -0.61 19.63
N THR A 476 -2.88 0.39 18.75
CA THR A 476 -2.82 1.81 19.13
C THR A 476 -4.19 2.44 18.95
N VAL A 477 -4.68 3.06 20.01
CA VAL A 477 -5.94 3.81 20.02
C VAL A 477 -5.62 5.29 20.24
N VAL A 478 -6.16 6.16 19.38
CA VAL A 478 -5.96 7.61 19.48
C VAL A 478 -7.28 8.29 19.78
N ALA A 479 -7.41 8.91 20.96
CA ALA A 479 -8.55 9.72 21.35
C ALA A 479 -8.44 11.14 20.80
N GLU A 480 -9.58 11.76 20.46
CA GLU A 480 -9.61 13.15 19.97
C GLU A 480 -9.20 14.16 21.05
N GLU A 481 -9.60 13.88 22.29
CA GLU A 481 -9.31 14.68 23.48
C GLU A 481 -8.93 13.75 24.65
N PRO A 482 -8.20 14.24 25.67
CA PRO A 482 -7.90 13.44 26.85
C PRO A 482 -9.17 12.95 27.55
N VAL A 483 -9.23 11.65 27.83
CA VAL A 483 -10.41 11.03 28.42
C VAL A 483 -10.52 11.39 29.91
N SER A 484 -11.70 11.88 30.32
CA SER A 484 -11.94 12.41 31.67
C SER A 484 -13.28 11.98 32.25
N GLU A 485 -13.40 12.06 33.59
CA GLU A 485 -14.54 11.54 34.34
C GLU A 485 -15.87 12.15 33.86
N GLY A 486 -16.78 11.28 33.38
CA GLY A 486 -18.12 11.66 32.95
C GLY A 486 -18.20 12.25 31.53
N VAL A 487 -17.14 12.12 30.74
CA VAL A 487 -17.14 12.39 29.29
C VAL A 487 -17.02 11.06 28.55
N GLU A 488 -17.92 10.80 27.60
CA GLU A 488 -17.79 9.64 26.72
C GLU A 488 -16.57 9.84 25.80
N PRO A 489 -15.65 8.86 25.72
CA PRO A 489 -14.46 8.98 24.89
C PRO A 489 -14.84 8.97 23.40
N SER A 490 -14.31 9.93 22.63
CA SER A 490 -14.30 9.88 21.17
C SER A 490 -12.91 9.49 20.66
N PHE A 491 -12.88 8.56 19.70
CA PHE A 491 -11.64 8.06 19.11
C PHE A 491 -11.49 8.58 17.69
N SER A 492 -10.31 9.08 17.38
CA SER A 492 -9.90 9.52 16.04
C SER A 492 -9.36 8.38 15.18
N SER A 493 -8.74 7.37 15.80
CA SER A 493 -8.26 6.18 15.08
C SER A 493 -7.99 4.99 16.00
N ILE A 494 -8.02 3.79 15.41
CA ILE A 494 -7.52 2.55 16.00
C ILE A 494 -6.66 1.87 14.93
N SER A 495 -5.44 1.48 15.27
CA SER A 495 -4.59 0.69 14.38
C SER A 495 -4.00 -0.51 15.09
N LEU A 496 -3.76 -1.58 14.34
CA LEU A 496 -2.94 -2.73 14.73
C LEU A 496 -1.69 -2.71 13.87
N SER A 497 -0.52 -2.69 14.51
CA SER A 497 0.79 -2.76 13.86
C SER A 497 1.64 -3.88 14.42
N ASP A 498 2.68 -4.25 13.69
CA ASP A 498 3.78 -5.13 14.15
C ASP A 498 3.35 -6.57 14.55
N MET A 499 2.09 -6.95 14.28
CA MET A 499 1.59 -8.26 14.66
C MET A 499 2.16 -9.31 13.72
N THR A 500 3.03 -10.16 14.26
CA THR A 500 3.36 -11.43 13.61
C THR A 500 2.28 -12.45 13.93
N LEU A 501 1.68 -12.99 12.89
CA LEU A 501 0.56 -13.90 12.92
C LEU A 501 1.00 -15.26 12.36
N VAL A 502 0.70 -16.32 13.10
CA VAL A 502 0.96 -17.70 12.71
C VAL A 502 -0.37 -18.43 12.64
N LEU A 503 -0.76 -18.84 11.44
CA LEU A 503 -1.93 -19.68 11.21
C LEU A 503 -1.46 -21.10 10.96
N ASP A 504 -2.16 -22.06 11.56
CA ASP A 504 -1.96 -23.50 11.32
C ASP A 504 -3.35 -24.12 11.16
N SER A 505 -3.59 -24.87 10.10
CA SER A 505 -4.87 -25.50 9.77
C SER A 505 -4.67 -26.75 8.91
N ASP A 506 -5.75 -27.47 8.60
CA ASP A 506 -5.75 -28.60 7.66
C ASP A 506 -5.29 -28.24 6.23
N GLY A 507 -5.35 -26.95 5.83
CA GLY A 507 -4.87 -26.49 4.52
C GLY A 507 -3.36 -26.21 4.46
N GLY A 508 -2.72 -26.03 5.63
CA GLY A 508 -1.31 -25.66 5.76
C GLY A 508 -1.07 -24.62 6.84
N THR A 509 0.05 -23.91 6.73
CA THR A 509 0.45 -22.86 7.66
C THR A 509 0.70 -21.54 6.96
N PHE A 510 0.38 -20.43 7.62
CA PHE A 510 0.85 -19.10 7.26
C PHE A 510 1.67 -18.51 8.41
N THR A 511 2.74 -17.81 8.09
CA THR A 511 3.50 -17.02 9.05
C THR A 511 3.85 -15.68 8.41
N GLY A 512 3.40 -14.59 9.03
CA GLY A 512 3.55 -13.27 8.42
C GLY A 512 3.19 -12.14 9.36
N THR A 513 3.24 -10.92 8.84
CA THR A 513 2.77 -9.72 9.52
C THR A 513 1.35 -9.37 9.09
N ALA A 514 0.58 -8.81 10.03
CA ALA A 514 -0.75 -8.28 9.78
C ALA A 514 -0.91 -6.91 10.41
N GLY A 515 -1.51 -5.98 9.66
CA GLY A 515 -1.82 -4.62 10.07
C GLY A 515 -3.22 -4.22 9.61
N PHE A 516 -3.88 -3.40 10.43
CA PHE A 516 -5.20 -2.84 10.11
C PHE A 516 -5.28 -1.45 10.69
N SER A 517 -5.93 -0.53 9.98
CA SER A 517 -6.19 0.80 10.51
C SER A 517 -7.65 1.17 10.32
N PHE A 518 -8.18 1.88 11.31
CA PHE A 518 -9.50 2.48 11.30
C PHE A 518 -9.38 3.96 11.67
N VAL A 519 -10.19 4.80 11.04
CA VAL A 519 -10.22 6.25 11.25
C VAL A 519 -11.63 6.72 11.57
N ALA A 520 -11.73 7.78 12.34
CA ALA A 520 -13.00 8.45 12.59
C ALA A 520 -13.54 9.02 11.28
N VAL A 521 -14.84 8.86 11.10
CA VAL A 521 -15.51 9.42 9.94
C VAL A 521 -15.91 10.87 10.20
N ASP A 522 -15.74 11.73 9.21
CA ASP A 522 -16.31 13.07 9.22
C ASP A 522 -17.84 12.96 9.26
N GLU A 523 -18.41 13.30 10.42
CA GLU A 523 -19.86 13.27 10.67
C GLU A 523 -20.66 14.07 9.64
N ALA A 524 -20.07 15.09 9.02
CA ALA A 524 -20.72 15.87 7.97
C ALA A 524 -20.88 15.10 6.65
N SER A 525 -20.11 14.03 6.48
CA SER A 525 -19.97 13.26 5.25
C SER A 525 -20.66 11.88 5.31
N VAL A 526 -21.16 11.46 6.49
CA VAL A 526 -21.87 10.18 6.67
C VAL A 526 -23.29 10.31 7.19
N SER A 527 -24.08 9.26 6.96
CA SER A 527 -25.47 9.19 7.38
C SER A 527 -25.59 9.01 8.90
N ALA A 528 -25.58 10.11 9.67
CA ALA A 528 -25.73 10.14 11.14
C ALA A 528 -26.77 9.16 11.75
N PRO A 529 -27.98 8.95 11.18
CA PRO A 529 -28.94 8.01 11.75
C PRO A 529 -28.52 6.53 11.71
N LEU A 530 -27.50 6.14 10.92
CA LEU A 530 -26.94 4.79 10.94
C LEU A 530 -26.04 4.53 12.15
N TYR A 531 -25.49 5.58 12.76
CA TYR A 531 -24.30 5.46 13.62
C TYR A 531 -24.51 5.94 15.08
N GLY A 532 -25.58 6.71 15.37
CA GLY A 532 -25.89 7.16 16.74
C GLY A 532 -24.93 8.24 17.26
N ASP A 533 -24.91 8.49 18.59
CA ASP A 533 -24.09 9.53 19.24
C ASP A 533 -22.61 9.14 19.49
N ILE A 534 -22.16 7.99 18.98
CA ILE A 534 -20.79 7.50 19.16
C ILE A 534 -19.95 7.73 17.89
N ALA A 535 -18.74 8.25 18.05
CA ALA A 535 -17.79 8.42 16.94
C ALA A 535 -17.52 7.06 16.29
N PHE A 536 -17.97 6.90 15.04
CA PHE A 536 -17.79 5.67 14.27
C PHE A 536 -16.40 5.66 13.64
N LEU A 537 -15.73 4.52 13.79
CA LEU A 537 -14.47 4.25 13.11
C LEU A 537 -14.75 3.37 11.89
N THR A 538 -14.21 3.76 10.74
CA THR A 538 -14.29 3.00 9.50
C THR A 538 -12.93 2.44 9.11
N LEU A 539 -12.91 1.33 8.39
CA LEU A 539 -11.67 0.75 7.89
C LEU A 539 -10.98 1.74 6.95
N SER A 540 -9.70 2.01 7.19
CA SER A 540 -8.86 2.85 6.32
C SER A 540 -7.81 2.02 5.60
N SER A 541 -7.19 1.03 6.26
CA SER A 541 -6.20 0.18 5.60
C SER A 541 -6.16 -1.25 6.14
N VAL A 542 -5.67 -2.15 5.29
CA VAL A 542 -5.36 -3.55 5.59
C VAL A 542 -4.01 -3.89 4.99
N ASP A 543 -3.14 -4.52 5.76
CA ASP A 543 -1.86 -5.03 5.31
C ASP A 543 -1.67 -6.45 5.81
N LEU A 544 -1.36 -7.37 4.92
CA LEU A 544 -1.03 -8.76 5.23
C LEU A 544 0.16 -9.18 4.39
N SER A 545 1.22 -9.70 5.00
CA SER A 545 2.40 -10.15 4.27
C SER A 545 3.01 -11.35 4.96
N GLY A 546 3.32 -12.42 4.22
CA GLY A 546 3.97 -13.58 4.84
C GLY A 546 4.15 -14.78 3.93
N ASP A 547 4.61 -15.84 4.56
CA ASP A 547 4.91 -17.13 3.93
C ASP A 547 3.76 -18.10 4.12
N PHE A 548 3.41 -18.79 3.04
CA PHE A 548 2.48 -19.91 3.03
C PHE A 548 3.25 -21.21 2.84
N ALA A 549 2.95 -22.21 3.65
CA ALA A 549 3.39 -23.58 3.47
C ALA A 549 2.18 -24.50 3.48
N LEU A 550 1.78 -24.97 2.30
CA LEU A 550 0.55 -25.73 2.09
C LEU A 550 0.77 -27.24 2.29
N ASP A 551 -0.29 -27.96 2.63
CA ASP A 551 -0.25 -29.41 2.84
C ASP A 551 0.06 -30.22 1.55
N SER A 552 -0.16 -29.60 0.39
CA SER A 552 0.28 -30.08 -0.92
C SER A 552 1.82 -30.10 -1.07
N GLY A 553 2.54 -29.38 -0.20
CA GLY A 553 3.99 -29.21 -0.20
C GLY A 553 4.48 -27.99 -0.98
N ALA A 554 3.56 -27.12 -1.42
CA ALA A 554 3.88 -25.83 -2.01
C ALA A 554 4.26 -24.82 -0.92
N GLU A 555 5.30 -24.03 -1.18
CA GLU A 555 5.78 -22.96 -0.31
C GLU A 555 5.93 -21.69 -1.16
N PHE A 556 5.33 -20.58 -0.74
CA PHE A 556 5.45 -19.29 -1.44
C PHE A 556 5.19 -18.11 -0.50
N ALA A 557 5.74 -16.95 -0.87
CA ALA A 557 5.51 -15.69 -0.16
C ALA A 557 4.45 -14.86 -0.90
N ALA A 558 3.56 -14.20 -0.15
CA ALA A 558 2.61 -13.25 -0.70
C ALA A 558 2.30 -12.11 0.25
N SER A 559 1.97 -10.96 -0.32
CA SER A 559 1.45 -9.80 0.41
C SER A 559 0.22 -9.22 -0.27
N VAL A 560 -0.68 -8.69 0.55
CA VAL A 560 -1.88 -7.97 0.16
C VAL A 560 -1.94 -6.68 0.98
N SER A 561 -2.11 -5.56 0.30
CA SER A 561 -2.39 -4.27 0.92
C SER A 561 -3.64 -3.65 0.30
N LEU A 562 -4.45 -3.00 1.13
CA LEU A 562 -5.61 -2.22 0.74
C LEU A 562 -5.54 -0.89 1.49
N ASP A 563 -5.54 0.22 0.77
CA ASP A 563 -5.71 1.56 1.31
C ASP A 563 -7.03 2.17 0.79
N LEU A 564 -7.82 2.71 1.69
CA LEU A 564 -9.08 3.41 1.45
C LEU A 564 -8.86 4.89 1.82
N SER A 565 -8.24 5.62 0.90
CA SER A 565 -7.72 6.98 1.12
C SER A 565 -8.78 8.02 1.50
N ASN A 566 -10.04 7.79 1.14
CA ASN A 566 -11.16 8.66 1.49
C ASN A 566 -12.16 7.99 2.46
N SER A 567 -11.70 7.01 3.24
CA SER A 567 -12.51 6.32 4.24
C SER A 567 -13.14 7.28 5.25
N ASP A 568 -12.43 8.33 5.64
CA ASP A 568 -12.92 9.39 6.55
C ASP A 568 -14.11 10.21 5.99
N THR A 569 -14.37 10.16 4.68
CA THR A 569 -15.36 11.02 4.01
C THR A 569 -16.33 10.23 3.13
N PHE A 570 -16.04 8.95 2.85
CA PHE A 570 -16.91 8.04 2.13
C PHE A 570 -17.62 7.07 3.08
N ASP A 571 -18.94 6.98 2.98
CA ASP A 571 -19.77 6.12 3.83
C ASP A 571 -19.65 4.63 3.42
N ILE A 572 -18.50 4.01 3.70
CA ILE A 572 -18.16 2.61 3.34
C ILE A 572 -19.22 1.65 3.88
N ALA A 573 -19.67 1.84 5.12
CA ALA A 573 -20.65 0.98 5.74
C ALA A 573 -22.04 1.11 5.09
N ALA A 574 -22.50 2.31 4.71
CA ALA A 574 -23.72 2.44 3.90
C ALA A 574 -23.57 1.78 2.53
N PHE A 575 -22.42 1.98 1.87
CA PHE A 575 -22.14 1.43 0.55
C PHE A 575 -22.13 -0.10 0.52
N LEU A 576 -21.38 -0.74 1.43
CA LEU A 576 -21.24 -2.20 1.47
C LEU A 576 -22.53 -2.92 1.83
N ASN A 577 -23.33 -2.34 2.72
CA ASN A 577 -24.56 -2.98 3.16
C ASN A 577 -25.62 -3.07 2.05
N GLN A 578 -25.57 -2.24 1.00
CA GLN A 578 -26.58 -2.17 -0.08
C GLN A 578 -28.03 -2.12 0.43
N HIS A 579 -28.21 -1.82 1.71
CA HIS A 579 -29.48 -1.77 2.41
C HIS A 579 -29.85 -0.29 2.48
N ASN A 580 -30.58 0.16 1.47
CA ASN A 580 -31.07 1.53 1.42
C ASN A 580 -32.24 1.76 2.39
N VAL A 581 -32.57 0.84 3.30
CA VAL A 581 -33.64 1.00 4.30
C VAL A 581 -33.03 1.00 5.69
N VAL A 582 -33.33 2.05 6.47
CA VAL A 582 -32.77 2.31 7.80
C VAL A 582 -33.89 2.48 8.82
N TYR A 583 -33.72 1.88 10.00
CA TYR A 583 -34.56 2.15 11.16
C TYR A 583 -33.87 3.20 12.05
N VAL A 584 -34.54 4.32 12.28
CA VAL A 584 -34.05 5.44 13.09
C VAL A 584 -34.74 5.41 14.45
N TRP A 585 -33.96 5.53 15.52
CA TRP A 585 -34.45 5.60 16.89
C TRP A 585 -33.79 6.76 17.62
N MET A 586 -34.59 7.67 18.19
CA MET A 586 -34.08 8.87 18.85
C MET A 586 -34.80 9.12 20.17
N TYR A 587 -34.07 9.58 21.18
CA TYR A 587 -34.61 9.98 22.48
C TYR A 587 -34.53 11.50 22.69
N ASP A 588 -35.39 12.02 23.57
CA ASP A 588 -35.43 13.43 23.97
C ASP A 588 -35.53 14.43 22.79
N VAL A 589 -36.16 13.99 21.70
CA VAL A 589 -36.33 14.74 20.44
C VAL A 589 -37.14 16.02 20.58
N LEU A 590 -37.96 16.16 21.64
CA LEU A 590 -38.76 17.35 21.90
C LEU A 590 -38.19 18.18 23.05
N SER A 591 -38.06 19.48 22.84
CA SER A 591 -37.81 20.41 23.94
C SER A 591 -39.01 20.51 24.88
N GLN A 592 -38.75 20.87 26.14
CA GLN A 592 -39.82 21.13 27.11
C GLN A 592 -40.86 22.16 26.60
N THR A 593 -40.45 23.10 25.74
CA THR A 593 -41.35 24.09 25.15
C THR A 593 -42.32 23.45 24.14
N GLU A 594 -41.85 22.48 23.37
CA GLU A 594 -42.68 21.73 22.41
C GLU A 594 -43.67 20.82 23.11
N ILE A 595 -43.23 20.15 24.18
CA ILE A 595 -44.11 19.36 25.06
C ILE A 595 -45.21 20.26 25.66
N ASP A 596 -44.85 21.43 26.18
CA ASP A 596 -45.82 22.40 26.70
C ASP A 596 -46.81 22.87 25.63
N ASN A 597 -46.36 23.03 24.38
CA ASN A 597 -47.20 23.41 23.25
C ASN A 597 -48.15 22.26 22.83
N LEU A 598 -47.70 21.01 22.88
CA LEU A 598 -48.55 19.83 22.63
C LEU A 598 -49.67 19.74 23.67
N VAL A 599 -49.37 20.00 24.95
CA VAL A 599 -50.39 20.10 26.02
C VAL A 599 -51.37 21.25 25.76
N ALA A 600 -50.89 22.39 25.26
CA ALA A 600 -51.72 23.55 24.97
C ALA A 600 -52.76 23.33 23.86
N THR A 601 -52.65 22.26 23.06
CA THR A 601 -53.69 21.85 22.09
C THR A 601 -55.02 21.52 22.77
N GLY A 602 -54.99 21.11 24.04
CA GLY A 602 -56.14 20.67 24.82
C GLY A 602 -56.71 19.31 24.38
N LEU A 603 -55.95 18.55 23.57
CA LEU A 603 -56.31 17.21 23.10
C LEU A 603 -55.82 16.09 24.04
N LEU A 604 -54.85 16.40 24.91
CA LEU A 604 -54.27 15.48 25.89
C LEU A 604 -55.06 15.52 27.21
N ALA A 605 -55.22 14.37 27.86
CA ALA A 605 -56.06 14.21 29.06
C ALA A 605 -55.23 14.29 30.37
N ASN A 606 -55.81 14.89 31.42
CA ASN A 606 -55.33 14.93 32.83
C ASN A 606 -53.81 15.09 33.07
N ASP A 607 -53.36 14.86 34.32
CA ASP A 607 -51.98 15.10 34.78
C ASP A 607 -50.99 14.01 34.32
N TYR A 608 -51.48 12.86 33.81
CA TYR A 608 -50.67 11.75 33.27
C TYR A 608 -51.21 11.37 31.88
N TRP A 609 -50.38 11.59 30.85
CA TRP A 609 -50.69 11.31 29.45
C TRP A 609 -49.46 10.78 28.72
N GLU A 610 -49.72 9.97 27.70
CA GLU A 610 -48.76 9.61 26.65
C GLU A 610 -49.43 9.90 25.30
N LEU A 611 -48.64 10.36 24.34
CA LEU A 611 -49.03 10.71 22.99
C LEU A 611 -48.12 9.94 22.06
N ASP A 612 -48.70 9.40 21.00
CA ASP A 612 -48.02 8.65 19.96
C ASP A 612 -48.70 9.08 18.64
N TYR A 613 -47.94 9.56 17.67
CA TYR A 613 -48.49 10.02 16.40
C TYR A 613 -47.47 10.07 15.28
N GLY A 614 -47.94 9.76 14.07
CA GLY A 614 -47.05 9.64 12.93
C GLY A 614 -47.79 9.24 11.65
N HIS A 615 -47.07 8.64 10.71
CA HIS A 615 -47.67 8.00 9.54
C HIS A 615 -46.96 6.73 9.12
N TYR A 616 -47.74 5.82 8.51
CA TYR A 616 -47.26 4.65 7.78
C TYR A 616 -47.62 4.86 6.31
N TRP A 617 -46.62 4.96 5.44
CA TRP A 617 -46.76 5.35 4.03
C TRP A 617 -47.70 6.55 3.88
N ASN A 618 -48.91 6.32 3.35
CA ASN A 618 -49.91 7.35 3.03
C ASN A 618 -51.00 7.49 4.11
N SER A 619 -50.84 6.85 5.28
CA SER A 619 -51.83 6.84 6.36
C SER A 619 -51.28 7.39 7.65
N THR A 620 -51.89 8.46 8.15
CA THR A 620 -51.52 9.12 9.41
C THR A 620 -52.28 8.51 10.59
N PHE A 621 -51.66 8.48 11.77
CA PHE A 621 -52.26 8.03 13.02
C PHE A 621 -51.95 8.98 14.18
N ALA A 622 -52.74 8.89 15.23
CA ALA A 622 -52.52 9.61 16.49
C ALA A 622 -53.30 8.90 17.61
N TRP A 623 -52.58 8.44 18.62
CA TRP A 623 -53.09 7.77 19.80
C TRP A 623 -52.70 8.53 21.06
N THR A 624 -53.59 8.52 22.05
CA THR A 624 -53.33 9.11 23.36
C THR A 624 -53.67 8.09 24.43
N TYR A 625 -52.81 7.98 25.44
CA TYR A 625 -53.05 7.21 26.64
C TYR A 625 -53.53 8.11 27.79
N ASP A 626 -54.51 7.62 28.54
CA ASP A 626 -54.90 8.15 29.86
C ASP A 626 -55.13 6.95 30.79
N ASP A 627 -54.72 7.09 32.06
CA ASP A 627 -54.85 6.10 33.13
C ASP A 627 -56.27 5.54 33.31
N VAL A 628 -57.29 6.29 32.87
CA VAL A 628 -58.70 5.90 33.01
C VAL A 628 -59.16 4.97 31.88
N ASN A 629 -58.66 5.15 30.66
CA ASN A 629 -59.24 4.52 29.46
C ASN A 629 -58.24 3.72 28.61
N GLY A 630 -56.94 3.79 28.91
CA GLY A 630 -55.89 3.20 28.07
C GLY A 630 -55.69 3.97 26.78
N TRP A 631 -55.05 3.33 25.80
CA TRP A 631 -54.82 3.90 24.46
C TRP A 631 -56.13 4.09 23.70
N LEU A 632 -56.36 5.33 23.24
CA LEU A 632 -57.50 5.75 22.45
C LEU A 632 -57.04 6.52 21.21
N GLU A 633 -57.73 6.34 20.09
CA GLU A 633 -57.58 7.25 18.94
C GLU A 633 -57.92 8.68 19.36
N ALA A 634 -57.01 9.61 19.06
CA ALA A 634 -57.17 11.01 19.40
C ALA A 634 -58.29 11.65 18.54
N ASP A 635 -59.34 12.15 19.19
CA ASP A 635 -60.48 12.84 18.56
C ASP A 635 -60.03 14.24 18.05
N GLY A 636 -59.37 14.30 16.88
CA GLY A 636 -58.78 15.57 16.40
C GLY A 636 -57.64 15.48 15.37
N SER A 637 -57.22 14.27 15.00
CA SER A 637 -56.27 13.90 13.94
C SER A 637 -54.83 14.40 14.08
N TYR A 638 -53.88 13.54 13.72
CA TYR A 638 -52.46 13.80 13.44
C TYR A 638 -52.12 15.26 13.08
N ALA A 639 -52.87 15.87 12.15
CA ALA A 639 -52.66 17.25 11.70
C ALA A 639 -52.66 18.32 12.82
N SER A 640 -53.32 18.08 13.95
CA SER A 640 -53.32 19.01 15.09
C SER A 640 -52.02 18.93 15.89
N PHE A 641 -51.44 17.75 16.03
CA PHE A 641 -50.15 17.54 16.71
C PHE A 641 -48.99 17.88 15.77
N ALA A 642 -49.06 17.43 14.51
CA ALA A 642 -48.10 17.77 13.44
C ALA A 642 -47.98 19.29 13.17
N ALA A 643 -49.02 20.08 13.49
CA ALA A 643 -48.95 21.54 13.40
C ALA A 643 -48.16 22.21 14.54
N VAL A 644 -47.88 21.46 15.63
CA VAL A 644 -47.04 21.88 16.74
C VAL A 644 -45.61 21.39 16.51
N VAL A 645 -45.45 20.08 16.36
CA VAL A 645 -44.20 19.43 15.95
C VAL A 645 -44.53 18.43 14.87
N ASP A 646 -43.92 18.60 13.70
CA ASP A 646 -44.08 17.67 12.59
C ASP A 646 -43.03 16.55 12.74
N PRO A 647 -43.42 15.27 12.86
CA PRO A 647 -42.47 14.18 13.00
C PRO A 647 -41.42 14.15 11.88
N GLU A 648 -41.81 14.42 10.62
CA GLU A 648 -40.86 14.47 9.51
C GLU A 648 -39.88 15.65 9.64
N ALA A 649 -40.32 16.79 10.20
CA ALA A 649 -39.44 17.93 10.44
C ALA A 649 -38.46 17.68 11.58
N ALA A 650 -38.90 16.99 12.64
CA ALA A 650 -38.03 16.56 13.73
C ALA A 650 -36.97 15.55 13.23
N LEU A 651 -37.37 14.60 12.39
CA LEU A 651 -36.44 13.71 11.70
C LEU A 651 -35.48 14.47 10.78
N ALA A 652 -35.97 15.45 10.01
CA ALA A 652 -35.13 16.25 9.12
C ALA A 652 -34.13 17.16 9.85
N GLU A 653 -34.47 17.63 11.06
CA GLU A 653 -33.54 18.37 11.91
C GLU A 653 -32.42 17.47 12.45
N ALA A 654 -32.70 16.17 12.63
CA ALA A 654 -31.71 15.17 13.00
C ALA A 654 -30.85 14.69 11.82
N MET A 655 -31.45 14.54 10.64
CA MET A 655 -30.81 14.04 9.41
C MET A 655 -30.18 15.15 8.57
N THR A 656 -29.20 15.87 9.14
CA THR A 656 -28.58 17.01 8.44
C THR A 656 -27.58 16.62 7.34
N SER A 657 -27.02 15.41 7.40
CA SER A 657 -26.00 14.90 6.47
C SER A 657 -26.58 14.16 5.25
N THR A 658 -27.86 13.76 5.28
CA THR A 658 -28.52 13.08 4.16
C THR A 658 -29.66 13.94 3.61
N SER A 659 -29.53 14.40 2.36
CA SER A 659 -30.54 15.28 1.73
C SER A 659 -31.62 14.56 0.92
N GLU A 660 -31.46 13.26 0.66
CA GLU A 660 -32.40 12.45 -0.14
C GLU A 660 -32.78 11.16 0.60
N TYR A 661 -33.98 11.13 1.17
CA TYR A 661 -34.60 9.92 1.73
C TYR A 661 -36.14 10.00 1.64
N ASP A 662 -36.78 8.83 1.60
CA ASP A 662 -38.23 8.66 1.64
C ASP A 662 -38.65 8.02 2.98
N VAL A 663 -39.55 8.65 3.73
CA VAL A 663 -40.04 8.10 5.00
C VAL A 663 -41.11 7.03 4.75
N TRP A 664 -40.81 5.78 5.09
CA TRP A 664 -41.75 4.65 4.98
C TRP A 664 -42.72 4.61 6.16
N TRP A 665 -42.22 4.77 7.37
CA TRP A 665 -43.05 5.10 8.53
C TRP A 665 -42.28 5.96 9.51
N ILE A 666 -43.03 6.71 10.31
CA ILE A 666 -42.51 7.51 11.40
C ILE A 666 -43.54 7.55 12.51
N ASP A 667 -43.06 7.58 13.75
CA ASP A 667 -43.79 7.71 14.99
C ASP A 667 -43.03 8.68 15.90
N LEU A 668 -43.77 9.57 16.55
CA LEU A 668 -43.28 10.45 17.58
C LEU A 668 -44.09 10.22 18.85
N TRP A 669 -43.42 9.60 19.83
CA TRP A 669 -43.94 9.41 21.17
C TRP A 669 -43.51 10.56 22.10
N ALA A 670 -44.42 10.97 22.98
CA ALA A 670 -44.16 11.98 24.00
C ALA A 670 -45.02 11.71 25.24
N SER A 671 -44.54 12.12 26.42
CA SER A 671 -45.25 11.88 27.67
C SER A 671 -45.29 13.08 28.62
N SER A 672 -46.19 12.98 29.59
CA SER A 672 -46.36 13.96 30.67
C SER A 672 -45.15 14.10 31.61
N THR A 673 -44.20 13.16 31.59
CA THR A 673 -42.95 13.23 32.38
C THR A 673 -41.88 14.07 31.70
N GLY A 674 -42.08 14.45 30.43
CA GLY A 674 -41.12 15.20 29.64
C GLY A 674 -40.27 14.32 28.71
N GLU A 675 -40.49 13.01 28.70
CA GLU A 675 -39.80 12.08 27.81
C GLU A 675 -40.42 12.13 26.41
N SER A 676 -39.59 11.96 25.39
CA SER A 676 -40.02 11.86 23.99
C SER A 676 -39.10 10.94 23.21
N GLU A 677 -39.66 10.27 22.20
CA GLU A 677 -38.97 9.30 21.37
C GLU A 677 -39.48 9.42 19.92
N LEU A 678 -38.59 9.33 18.95
CA LEU A 678 -38.95 9.26 17.53
C LEU A 678 -38.44 7.94 16.96
N GLU A 679 -39.32 7.22 16.30
CA GLU A 679 -39.01 6.00 15.56
C GLU A 679 -39.35 6.21 14.09
N ALA A 680 -38.47 5.83 13.17
CA ALA A 680 -38.77 5.89 11.74
C ALA A 680 -38.16 4.71 10.98
N GLU A 681 -38.77 4.33 9.86
CA GLU A 681 -38.12 3.57 8.81
C GLU A 681 -38.06 4.46 7.59
N ILE A 682 -36.86 4.66 7.08
CA ILE A 682 -36.59 5.50 5.92
C ILE A 682 -35.92 4.68 4.84
N GLU A 683 -36.19 5.03 3.59
CA GLU A 683 -35.45 4.56 2.43
C GLU A 683 -34.51 5.68 2.00
N LEU A 684 -33.20 5.49 2.18
CA LEU A 684 -32.16 6.35 1.62
C LEU A 684 -32.29 6.36 0.09
N GLY A 685 -32.02 7.52 -0.52
CA GLY A 685 -31.93 7.66 -1.98
C GLY A 685 -30.88 6.73 -2.60
N SER A 686 -30.61 6.89 -3.90
CA SER A 686 -29.59 6.07 -4.56
C SER A 686 -28.24 6.27 -3.87
N LEU A 687 -27.66 5.20 -3.34
CA LEU A 687 -26.27 5.16 -2.84
C LEU A 687 -25.27 5.02 -4.02
N ASP A 688 -25.68 5.45 -5.21
CA ASP A 688 -24.83 5.41 -6.39
C ASP A 688 -23.66 6.35 -6.18
N GLU A 689 -22.48 5.86 -6.50
CA GLU A 689 -21.28 6.68 -6.50
C GLU A 689 -21.42 7.82 -7.52
N THR A 690 -20.87 8.98 -7.17
CA THR A 690 -20.86 10.19 -7.99
C THR A 690 -19.43 10.69 -8.15
N GLU A 691 -19.20 11.62 -9.09
CA GLU A 691 -17.87 12.23 -9.26
C GLU A 691 -17.33 12.90 -7.98
N ASN A 692 -18.21 13.29 -7.04
CA ASN A 692 -17.83 13.94 -5.78
C ASN A 692 -17.89 13.00 -4.57
N SER A 693 -18.34 11.75 -4.73
CA SER A 693 -18.50 10.78 -3.64
C SER A 693 -18.48 9.38 -4.24
N PHE A 694 -17.29 8.77 -4.26
CA PHE A 694 -17.03 7.41 -4.73
C PHE A 694 -15.92 6.82 -3.87
N LEU A 695 -15.85 5.50 -3.77
CA LEU A 695 -14.78 4.83 -3.03
C LEU A 695 -13.46 5.01 -3.77
N GLN A 696 -12.52 5.72 -3.14
CA GLN A 696 -11.13 5.73 -3.56
C GLN A 696 -10.44 4.56 -2.88
N LEU A 697 -9.69 3.80 -3.66
CA LEU A 697 -8.92 2.69 -3.13
C LEU A 697 -7.64 2.50 -3.91
N GLU A 698 -6.65 2.02 -3.18
CA GLU A 698 -5.46 1.39 -3.72
C GLU A 698 -5.40 -0.05 -3.21
N PHE A 699 -5.17 -0.99 -4.13
CA PHE A 699 -5.04 -2.40 -3.80
C PHE A 699 -3.76 -2.93 -4.39
N THR A 700 -2.88 -3.47 -3.55
CA THR A 700 -1.61 -4.08 -3.97
C THR A 700 -1.61 -5.56 -3.62
N LEU A 701 -1.24 -6.39 -4.60
CA LEU A 701 -1.00 -7.82 -4.44
C LEU A 701 0.41 -8.13 -4.89
N SER A 702 1.22 -8.76 -4.04
CA SER A 702 2.54 -9.28 -4.40
C SER A 702 2.61 -10.79 -4.16
N THR A 703 3.26 -11.53 -5.05
CA THR A 703 3.50 -12.96 -4.87
C THR A 703 4.76 -13.41 -5.61
N ALA A 704 5.50 -14.35 -5.01
CA ALA A 704 6.64 -15.01 -5.64
C ALA A 704 6.35 -16.52 -5.78
N LEU A 705 6.17 -16.97 -7.02
CA LEU A 705 6.03 -18.37 -7.38
C LEU A 705 7.38 -18.90 -7.82
N THR A 706 8.08 -19.58 -6.90
CA THR A 706 9.37 -20.21 -7.18
C THR A 706 9.30 -21.73 -7.02
N GLY A 707 10.11 -22.46 -7.77
CA GLY A 707 10.29 -23.90 -7.55
C GLY A 707 9.16 -24.83 -8.07
N ILE A 708 8.13 -24.31 -8.75
CA ILE A 708 7.10 -25.14 -9.40
C ILE A 708 7.70 -25.86 -10.61
N SER A 709 7.70 -27.20 -10.59
CA SER A 709 8.38 -28.00 -11.62
C SER A 709 7.75 -27.81 -13.01
N GLY A 710 8.51 -27.21 -13.93
CA GLY A 710 8.07 -26.95 -15.29
C GLY A 710 7.45 -25.56 -15.50
N MET A 711 7.54 -24.69 -14.50
CA MET A 711 7.24 -23.26 -14.61
C MET A 711 8.53 -22.44 -14.41
N PRO A 712 8.65 -21.29 -15.09
CA PRO A 712 9.69 -20.30 -14.76
C PRO A 712 9.46 -19.75 -13.36
N ASN A 713 10.50 -19.17 -12.76
CA ASN A 713 10.32 -18.39 -11.54
C ASN A 713 9.57 -17.11 -11.94
N ILE A 714 8.48 -16.83 -11.23
CA ILE A 714 7.64 -15.67 -11.52
C ILE A 714 7.44 -14.92 -10.20
N GLU A 715 7.78 -13.64 -10.20
CA GLU A 715 7.37 -12.71 -9.15
C GLU A 715 6.43 -11.69 -9.79
N VAL A 716 5.27 -11.49 -9.18
CA VAL A 716 4.29 -10.51 -9.64
C VAL A 716 3.93 -9.61 -8.50
N THR A 717 4.03 -8.30 -8.73
CA THR A 717 3.42 -7.29 -7.88
C THR A 717 2.46 -6.48 -8.75
N ALA A 718 1.22 -6.35 -8.32
CA ALA A 718 0.18 -5.63 -9.03
C ALA A 718 -0.50 -4.65 -8.08
N THR A 719 -0.41 -3.36 -8.38
CA THR A 719 -1.17 -2.31 -7.72
C THR A 719 -2.26 -1.80 -8.63
N VAL A 720 -3.46 -1.64 -8.09
CA VAL A 720 -4.61 -1.07 -8.78
C VAL A 720 -5.08 0.13 -7.97
N VAL A 721 -5.15 1.29 -8.62
CA VAL A 721 -5.63 2.54 -8.02
C VAL A 721 -6.91 2.97 -8.70
N ARG A 722 -7.90 3.33 -7.88
CA ARG A 722 -9.10 4.02 -8.30
C ARG A 722 -9.13 5.41 -7.69
N SER A 723 -8.65 6.38 -8.44
CA SER A 723 -8.59 7.79 -8.06
C SER A 723 -9.73 8.64 -8.63
N ALA A 724 -10.57 8.09 -9.52
CA ALA A 724 -11.77 8.73 -10.02
C ALA A 724 -12.93 7.73 -10.18
N LEU A 725 -14.18 8.22 -10.22
CA LEU A 725 -15.39 7.40 -10.34
C LEU A 725 -15.28 6.37 -11.49
N ASN A 726 -14.88 6.87 -12.67
CA ASN A 726 -14.76 6.12 -13.92
C ASN A 726 -13.33 6.05 -14.46
N ALA A 727 -12.30 6.34 -13.66
CA ALA A 727 -10.91 6.27 -14.10
C ALA A 727 -10.04 5.57 -13.07
N GLY A 728 -8.84 5.16 -13.49
CA GLY A 728 -7.88 4.54 -12.60
C GLY A 728 -6.63 4.09 -13.34
N SER A 729 -5.71 3.51 -12.58
CA SER A 729 -4.47 2.96 -13.09
C SER A 729 -4.25 1.57 -12.52
N ALA A 730 -3.46 0.77 -13.23
CA ALA A 730 -2.87 -0.43 -12.69
C ALA A 730 -1.40 -0.47 -13.08
N VAL A 731 -0.54 -0.77 -12.12
CA VAL A 731 0.88 -1.02 -12.34
C VAL A 731 1.14 -2.48 -11.98
N VAL A 732 1.69 -3.24 -12.91
CA VAL A 732 2.08 -4.63 -12.71
C VAL A 732 3.57 -4.74 -12.94
N GLN A 733 4.32 -5.01 -11.88
CA GLN A 733 5.70 -5.43 -11.97
C GLN A 733 5.74 -6.96 -12.10
N LEU A 734 6.43 -7.44 -13.12
CA LEU A 734 6.61 -8.85 -13.41
C LEU A 734 8.10 -9.14 -13.49
N ASN A 735 8.60 -9.98 -12.59
CA ASN A 735 9.88 -10.64 -12.75
C ASN A 735 9.61 -12.00 -13.40
N TRP A 736 10.10 -12.18 -14.63
CA TRP A 736 10.02 -13.43 -15.35
C TRP A 736 11.44 -13.98 -15.52
N ASP A 737 11.74 -15.11 -14.90
CA ASP A 737 13.10 -15.67 -14.85
C ASP A 737 14.09 -14.65 -14.28
N ASP A 738 14.94 -14.04 -15.11
CA ASP A 738 15.93 -13.01 -14.73
C ASP A 738 15.57 -11.62 -15.30
N ASP A 739 14.43 -11.49 -16.01
CA ASP A 739 14.02 -10.25 -16.68
C ASP A 739 12.88 -9.54 -15.93
N LEU A 740 13.10 -8.27 -15.64
CA LEU A 740 12.12 -7.40 -14.97
C LEU A 740 11.34 -6.57 -16.00
N TYR A 741 10.01 -6.59 -15.90
CA TYR A 741 9.11 -5.74 -16.66
C TYR A 741 8.15 -4.98 -15.75
N VAL A 742 7.90 -3.72 -16.09
CA VAL A 742 6.86 -2.91 -15.44
C VAL A 742 5.81 -2.58 -16.49
N MET A 743 4.58 -3.01 -16.25
CA MET A 743 3.43 -2.78 -17.10
C MET A 743 2.51 -1.76 -16.43
N THR A 744 2.37 -0.59 -17.02
CA THR A 744 1.46 0.47 -16.55
C THR A 744 0.27 0.56 -17.49
N LEU A 745 -0.91 0.26 -16.96
CA LEU A 745 -2.20 0.48 -17.61
C LEU A 745 -2.82 1.76 -17.03
N ALA A 746 -3.08 2.74 -17.89
CA ALA A 746 -3.86 3.93 -17.52
C ALA A 746 -5.21 3.89 -18.24
N VAL A 747 -6.28 4.12 -17.49
CA VAL A 747 -7.65 4.19 -18.01
C VAL A 747 -8.21 5.57 -17.67
N ASP A 748 -8.32 6.42 -18.68
CA ASP A 748 -8.81 7.80 -18.52
C ASP A 748 -10.32 7.85 -18.26
N ASP A 749 -11.08 6.91 -18.83
CA ASP A 749 -12.53 6.81 -18.67
C ASP A 749 -13.05 5.42 -19.09
N PHE A 750 -13.52 4.63 -18.12
CA PHE A 750 -14.14 3.31 -18.35
C PHE A 750 -15.35 3.36 -19.28
N ASP A 751 -16.05 4.50 -19.39
CA ASP A 751 -17.23 4.65 -20.27
C ASP A 751 -16.85 5.00 -21.71
N ASN A 752 -15.63 5.49 -21.95
CA ASN A 752 -15.11 5.84 -23.28
C ASN A 752 -14.05 4.85 -23.80
N GLU A 753 -13.70 3.82 -23.02
CA GLU A 753 -12.95 2.61 -23.44
C GLU A 753 -11.60 2.89 -24.13
N ILE A 754 -10.91 3.99 -23.79
CA ILE A 754 -9.55 4.27 -24.29
C ILE A 754 -8.58 4.07 -23.14
N ALA A 755 -7.85 2.94 -23.18
CA ALA A 755 -6.73 2.70 -22.29
C ALA A 755 -5.39 2.82 -23.03
N SER A 756 -4.34 3.16 -22.26
CA SER A 756 -2.95 3.06 -22.71
C SER A 756 -2.19 2.05 -21.86
N LEU A 757 -1.40 1.20 -22.50
CA LEU A 757 -0.49 0.26 -21.85
C LEU A 757 0.94 0.64 -22.19
N THR A 758 1.75 0.85 -21.17
CA THR A 758 3.19 1.03 -21.29
C THR A 758 3.88 -0.16 -20.63
N ILE A 759 4.80 -0.82 -21.33
CA ILE A 759 5.64 -1.89 -20.79
C ILE A 759 7.09 -1.42 -20.83
N THR A 760 7.75 -1.37 -19.68
CA THR A 760 9.15 -0.96 -19.57
C THR A 760 10.03 -2.05 -18.96
N ASN A 761 11.35 -1.91 -19.12
CA ASN A 761 12.34 -2.76 -18.46
C ASN A 761 13.53 -1.91 -17.93
N PRO A 762 14.41 -2.50 -17.10
CA PRO A 762 15.61 -1.81 -16.58
C PRO A 762 16.62 -1.33 -17.62
N ASP A 763 16.56 -1.86 -18.86
CA ASP A 763 17.41 -1.42 -19.97
C ASP A 763 16.85 -0.17 -20.69
N ASN A 764 15.96 0.57 -20.01
CA ASN A 764 15.32 1.78 -20.51
C ASN A 764 14.45 1.57 -21.76
N ALA A 765 14.04 0.33 -22.05
CA ALA A 765 13.13 0.07 -23.15
C ALA A 765 11.69 0.39 -22.74
N SER A 766 10.88 0.86 -23.68
CA SER A 766 9.46 1.16 -23.45
C SER A 766 8.63 0.81 -24.67
N LEU A 767 7.68 -0.12 -24.51
CA LEU A 767 6.61 -0.40 -25.46
C LEU A 767 5.37 0.37 -25.03
N ILE A 768 4.94 1.34 -25.83
CA ILE A 768 3.77 2.17 -25.55
C ILE A 768 2.68 1.81 -26.54
N LEU A 769 1.51 1.39 -26.03
CA LEU A 769 0.33 1.02 -26.78
C LEU A 769 -0.85 1.92 -26.37
N THR A 770 -1.63 2.37 -27.35
CA THR A 770 -2.72 3.33 -27.19
C THR A 770 -3.94 2.90 -28.01
N ASN A 771 -5.12 3.39 -27.62
CA ASN A 771 -6.42 2.98 -28.16
C ASN A 771 -6.69 1.48 -27.91
N ILE A 772 -6.43 1.03 -26.69
CA ILE A 772 -6.83 -0.30 -26.24
C ILE A 772 -8.30 -0.22 -25.86
N ASP A 773 -9.16 -0.87 -26.65
CA ASP A 773 -10.62 -0.90 -26.52
C ASP A 773 -11.09 -2.31 -26.06
N ASP A 774 -12.25 -2.40 -25.43
CA ASP A 774 -12.93 -3.61 -24.96
C ASP A 774 -13.53 -4.44 -26.11
N ASP A 775 -13.77 -3.80 -27.26
CA ASP A 775 -14.37 -4.46 -28.42
C ASP A 775 -13.34 -5.44 -29.03
N GLU A 776 -13.78 -6.65 -29.44
CA GLU A 776 -12.90 -7.73 -29.96
C GLU A 776 -12.05 -7.33 -31.19
N SER A 777 -12.20 -6.10 -31.70
CA SER A 777 -11.46 -5.52 -32.80
C SER A 777 -10.38 -4.55 -32.31
N MET A 778 -9.11 -4.99 -32.35
CA MET A 778 -7.91 -4.14 -32.20
C MET A 778 -7.71 -3.17 -33.39
N ASP A 779 -8.79 -2.76 -34.07
CA ASP A 779 -8.80 -2.12 -35.40
C ASP A 779 -8.10 -0.74 -35.41
N GLU A 780 -7.90 -0.12 -34.24
CA GLU A 780 -7.27 1.20 -34.08
C GLU A 780 -6.05 1.23 -33.14
N LEU A 781 -5.51 0.06 -32.75
CA LEU A 781 -4.31 -0.01 -31.89
C LEU A 781 -3.12 0.68 -32.57
N THR A 782 -2.50 1.61 -31.86
CA THR A 782 -1.27 2.29 -32.28
C THR A 782 -0.27 2.34 -31.15
N GLY A 783 1.01 2.42 -31.48
CA GLY A 783 2.05 2.48 -30.47
C GLY A 783 3.44 2.75 -31.01
N GLU A 784 4.40 2.73 -30.10
CA GLU A 784 5.81 2.90 -30.41
C GLU A 784 6.68 2.10 -29.44
N LEU A 785 7.91 1.84 -29.86
CA LEU A 785 8.94 1.18 -29.07
C LEU A 785 10.13 2.12 -28.95
N LEU A 786 10.51 2.44 -27.72
CA LEU A 786 11.59 3.37 -27.37
C LEU A 786 12.69 2.62 -26.60
N VAL A 787 13.93 3.10 -26.68
CA VAL A 787 15.02 2.81 -25.74
C VAL A 787 15.60 4.15 -25.32
N GLY A 788 15.45 4.50 -24.04
CA GLY A 788 15.51 5.89 -23.59
C GLY A 788 14.56 6.77 -24.40
N ASP A 789 15.03 7.95 -24.82
CA ASP A 789 14.25 8.85 -25.69
C ASP A 789 14.26 8.48 -27.17
N SER A 790 15.03 7.44 -27.54
CA SER A 790 15.23 7.07 -28.93
C SER A 790 14.10 6.16 -29.40
N LYS A 791 13.28 6.63 -30.34
CA LYS A 791 12.30 5.78 -31.00
C LYS A 791 12.96 4.74 -31.91
N ILE A 792 12.70 3.47 -31.62
CA ILE A 792 13.27 2.30 -32.31
C ILE A 792 12.25 1.63 -33.24
N ALA A 793 10.95 1.70 -32.95
CA ALA A 793 9.92 1.19 -33.85
C ALA A 793 8.57 1.94 -33.75
N ASP A 794 7.81 1.90 -34.85
CA ASP A 794 6.40 2.31 -34.92
C ASP A 794 5.49 1.08 -34.94
N ILE A 795 4.33 1.15 -34.27
CA ILE A 795 3.32 0.09 -34.18
C ILE A 795 1.99 0.61 -34.72
N GLU A 796 1.38 -0.09 -35.68
CA GLU A 796 0.10 0.27 -36.28
C GLU A 796 -0.75 -0.98 -36.57
N THR A 797 -2.07 -0.91 -36.36
CA THR A 797 -3.01 -1.88 -36.93
C THR A 797 -3.25 -1.61 -38.42
N LEU A 798 -3.18 -2.68 -39.22
CA LEU A 798 -3.48 -2.67 -40.65
C LEU A 798 -4.99 -2.84 -40.90
N ASP A 799 -5.47 -2.42 -42.08
CA ASP A 799 -6.89 -2.54 -42.52
C ASP A 799 -7.51 -3.96 -42.40
N ASN A 800 -6.68 -4.99 -42.22
CA ASN A 800 -7.09 -6.39 -42.05
C ASN A 800 -7.05 -6.88 -40.59
N GLY A 801 -6.86 -5.97 -39.62
CA GLY A 801 -6.78 -6.26 -38.19
C GLY A 801 -5.44 -6.83 -37.72
N LEU A 802 -4.42 -6.88 -38.59
CA LEU A 802 -3.08 -7.34 -38.22
C LEU A 802 -2.25 -6.18 -37.66
N VAL A 803 -1.41 -6.45 -36.67
CA VAL A 803 -0.50 -5.44 -36.10
C VAL A 803 0.81 -5.46 -36.87
N LYS A 804 1.34 -4.28 -37.22
CA LYS A 804 2.61 -4.12 -37.91
C LYS A 804 3.57 -3.31 -37.06
N ILE A 805 4.76 -3.87 -36.83
CA ILE A 805 5.89 -3.16 -36.22
C ILE A 805 6.92 -2.85 -37.30
N THR A 806 7.32 -1.58 -37.39
CA THR A 806 8.34 -1.10 -38.33
C THR A 806 9.51 -0.53 -37.54
N TYR A 807 10.65 -1.22 -37.58
CA TYR A 807 11.86 -0.80 -36.89
C TYR A 807 12.66 0.24 -37.70
N ILE A 808 13.50 1.02 -37.02
CA ILE A 808 14.41 2.00 -37.64
C ILE A 808 15.41 1.40 -38.63
N ASP A 809 15.71 0.10 -38.52
CA ASP A 809 16.56 -0.64 -39.49
C ASP A 809 15.79 -1.13 -40.73
N GLU A 810 14.54 -0.67 -40.91
CA GLU A 810 13.60 -1.07 -41.95
C GLU A 810 13.15 -2.54 -41.87
N THR A 811 13.52 -3.28 -40.81
CA THR A 811 12.91 -4.58 -40.55
C THR A 811 11.45 -4.40 -40.14
N ILE A 812 10.61 -5.33 -40.58
CA ILE A 812 9.17 -5.30 -40.35
C ILE A 812 8.78 -6.63 -39.73
N GLU A 813 8.00 -6.55 -38.67
CA GLU A 813 7.27 -7.69 -38.11
C GLU A 813 5.77 -7.43 -38.32
N ILE A 814 5.03 -8.45 -38.79
CA ILE A 814 3.58 -8.37 -39.02
C ILE A 814 2.96 -9.55 -38.29
N PHE A 815 1.84 -9.25 -37.64
CA PHE A 815 1.26 -10.04 -36.59
C PHE A 815 -0.23 -10.27 -36.86
#